data_AF-M0NHF0-F1
#
_entry.id   AF-M0NHF0-F1
#
_cell.length_a   1.000
_cell.length_b   1.000
_cell.length_c   1.000
_cell.angle_alpha   90.00
_cell.angle_beta   90.00
_cell.angle_gamma   90.00
#
_symmetry.space_group_name_H-M   'P 1'
#
loop_
_entity.id
_entity.type
_entity.pdbx_description
1 polymer ?
#
loop_
_entity_poly.entity_id
_entity_poly.type
_entity_poly.pdbx_seq_one_letter_code
_entity_poly.pdbx_strand_id
1 'polypeptide(L)'
;MKRRSVIIGLGATAAGGGAIATGAFDTASAERDATVALADDASSLLSLTPLDDEFAFVDDSGELALVFDEVEGGGTGFGSGTVYEVGEVFQVSNQGTEDLGLFATVDDGAIGDAEFALTVDGEELGPDPTVELDVGEAVAVGVEVDAGDDPTDGEVSITVGVGDGPIEDPGDGPGDAPTEFVDQLVFDSTASLLAEDDGYLPSEAIAVAAESTAQSVDADGNGDATTYPDDEPLPLMAVDQNLPVVAFGFPFAQDDGVTFGEYGNEEVLLNVLDEYADSETVLWDEGHGQFYDLASHSGFEGYAEENGYDVAATTDLESDLLGPASAIVITSPSESFSGSEITALDDFADAGGLIVLMDQSDFDNFDATDNLNALASGIDTQIRFNDNQVIDSENNAGSDFVPTTTDLDTENYPGLFADREGLGLELDPNEEYDVEVVSVTDGDTADVEFSEGQVESIRILGIDTPETGDTEERLQEYEGIDDAQALKDKGDEATTYAENQLEVGSTVTLSFDENEGLRGNFGRLLGFLELPDGSVYNAKAVEDGWARVYDSGLGNHDAYWDLERAARDAGDGIWEISDVEATPVVGDESVDELFVPFASSVATADGAIAGDRVPVESEGGDPLVGVDGANNVALLGGPLPAESFESDENDEGLSTEPYGNYVFLTNLIDAVSADGREGSVVIDGGHGQFAADYALSAEDAAYFQRYLEGFAIEFDGKNDFDDDLGRDLAEARAVIVTAPDDELGSDEVAAIEDFRDDGGAVILASAGAGTDDAADARDNLDALAADLGSDLRTGDAVTDEENNLGGPENPTTTNFDTDFDLFGAYGDGDDGGDGGSSVDLAVDELVADPEGDQTEDEYVSFVNQGDETVDLDGYVVDDEVDNSYTFSGISVDPGATITLYTGTGDDTEDTVYWGRGSPVWNNGGDTVFVTGPDGNTVVEYGY
;
A
#
# COMPACT_ATOMS: atom_id res chain seq x y z
N MET A 1 -1.31 -39.23 39.54
CA MET A 1 -1.30 -40.50 40.35
C MET A 1 -2.69 -41.19 40.43
N LYS A 2 -3.05 -42.16 39.55
CA LYS A 2 -4.35 -42.88 39.69
C LYS A 2 -4.50 -44.36 39.22
N ARG A 3 -3.41 -45.15 39.17
CA ARG A 3 -3.38 -46.64 39.25
C ARG A 3 -4.10 -47.51 38.17
N ARG A 4 -3.26 -48.30 37.45
CA ARG A 4 -3.31 -49.79 37.26
C ARG A 4 -4.20 -50.44 36.17
N SER A 5 -3.60 -51.12 35.17
CA SER A 5 -3.10 -52.53 35.21
C SER A 5 -3.31 -53.39 33.94
N VAL A 6 -2.20 -53.64 33.21
CA VAL A 6 -1.72 -54.87 32.51
C VAL A 6 -2.54 -56.19 32.65
N ILE A 7 -2.69 -56.97 31.53
CA ILE A 7 -2.84 -58.47 31.34
C ILE A 7 -3.59 -58.76 30.01
N ILE A 8 -3.21 -59.53 28.96
CA ILE A 8 -2.26 -60.66 28.63
C ILE A 8 -1.76 -60.45 27.15
N GLY A 9 -0.60 -60.90 26.62
CA GLY A 9 0.57 -61.62 27.17
C GLY A 9 0.83 -63.08 26.69
N LEU A 10 1.10 -63.37 25.39
CA LEU A 10 1.37 -64.75 24.89
C LEU A 10 2.36 -64.85 23.70
N GLY A 11 3.24 -65.86 23.68
CA GLY A 11 4.17 -66.10 22.56
C GLY A 11 4.77 -67.52 22.49
N ALA A 12 5.79 -67.66 21.62
CA ALA A 12 6.68 -68.81 21.38
C ALA A 12 6.16 -70.04 20.57
N THR A 13 6.88 -70.34 19.50
CA THR A 13 7.17 -71.71 18.99
C THR A 13 8.63 -71.73 18.53
N ALA A 14 9.35 -72.87 18.65
CA ALA A 14 10.82 -72.87 18.63
C ALA A 14 11.49 -73.97 17.79
N ALA A 15 12.75 -73.69 17.43
CA ALA A 15 13.85 -74.58 17.00
C ALA A 15 13.84 -75.16 15.57
N GLY A 16 14.99 -75.05 14.86
CA GLY A 16 15.17 -75.61 13.51
C GLY A 16 16.60 -75.90 13.03
N GLY A 17 17.52 -74.92 13.06
CA GLY A 17 18.98 -75.10 12.85
C GLY A 17 19.49 -75.46 11.44
N GLY A 18 20.41 -74.64 10.91
CA GLY A 18 21.21 -74.92 9.70
C GLY A 18 22.07 -73.71 9.32
N ALA A 19 23.26 -73.92 8.75
CA ALA A 19 24.17 -72.83 8.39
C ALA A 19 24.85 -73.08 7.03
N ILE A 20 25.01 -72.03 6.22
CA ILE A 20 26.19 -71.69 5.38
C ILE A 20 25.93 -70.39 4.57
N ALA A 21 26.74 -69.37 4.85
CA ALA A 21 27.35 -68.36 3.98
C ALA A 21 26.55 -67.52 2.94
N THR A 22 26.62 -66.20 3.17
CA THR A 22 27.00 -65.10 2.23
C THR A 22 26.14 -64.75 1.02
N GLY A 23 25.72 -63.48 0.96
CA GLY A 23 25.56 -62.72 -0.29
C GLY A 23 24.61 -61.53 -0.21
N ALA A 24 25.17 -60.31 -0.13
CA ALA A 24 24.59 -59.00 -0.49
C ALA A 24 23.16 -58.66 -0.01
N PHE A 25 23.08 -57.90 1.07
CA PHE A 25 22.23 -56.70 1.25
C PHE A 25 23.01 -55.76 2.17
N ASP A 26 22.96 -54.45 1.91
CA ASP A 26 23.84 -53.47 2.59
C ASP A 26 23.11 -52.72 3.72
N THR A 27 21.76 -52.69 3.71
CA THR A 27 20.89 -52.29 4.84
C THR A 27 19.68 -53.25 4.97
N ALA A 28 19.07 -53.30 6.16
CA ALA A 28 17.74 -53.88 6.43
C ALA A 28 17.28 -53.56 7.88
N SER A 29 16.41 -52.55 8.04
CA SER A 29 15.74 -52.22 9.31
C SER A 29 14.49 -53.11 9.56
N ALA A 30 13.91 -52.96 10.75
CA ALA A 30 12.56 -53.42 11.10
C ALA A 30 12.16 -52.76 12.43
N GLU A 31 11.30 -51.73 12.38
CA GLU A 31 10.97 -50.92 13.55
C GLU A 31 10.31 -51.69 14.71
N ARG A 32 10.38 -51.03 15.88
CA ARG A 32 9.50 -51.24 17.01
C ARG A 32 9.34 -49.93 17.76
N ASP A 33 8.11 -49.50 17.88
CA ASP A 33 7.61 -48.50 18.82
C ASP A 33 8.27 -48.65 20.20
N ALA A 34 8.99 -47.59 20.59
CA ALA A 34 9.60 -47.41 21.89
C ALA A 34 9.14 -46.07 22.44
N THR A 35 8.41 -46.08 23.56
CA THR A 35 8.05 -44.85 24.25
C THR A 35 9.31 -44.15 24.75
N VAL A 36 9.72 -43.08 24.07
CA VAL A 36 10.69 -42.12 24.61
C VAL A 36 10.05 -41.51 25.86
N ALA A 37 10.85 -41.38 26.90
CA ALA A 37 10.53 -40.56 28.05
C ALA A 37 11.72 -39.62 28.24
N LEU A 38 11.51 -38.35 27.92
CA LEU A 38 12.46 -37.30 28.25
C LEU A 38 12.74 -37.36 29.75
N ALA A 39 14.00 -37.18 30.11
CA ALA A 39 14.49 -37.34 31.47
C ALA A 39 15.73 -36.47 31.66
N ASP A 40 15.74 -35.72 32.77
CA ASP A 40 16.82 -34.87 33.26
C ASP A 40 18.21 -35.53 33.13
N ASP A 41 19.26 -34.75 32.91
CA ASP A 41 20.61 -35.20 32.48
C ASP A 41 21.19 -36.38 33.28
N ALA A 42 20.89 -36.44 34.58
CA ALA A 42 21.26 -37.55 35.47
C ALA A 42 20.55 -38.89 35.17
N SER A 43 19.71 -38.93 34.14
CA SER A 43 18.81 -40.05 33.77
C SER A 43 18.75 -40.35 32.26
N SER A 44 19.40 -39.54 31.41
CA SER A 44 19.42 -39.69 29.95
C SER A 44 20.34 -40.84 29.45
N LEU A 45 20.37 -41.09 28.13
CA LEU A 45 21.21 -42.15 27.53
C LEU A 45 22.71 -41.77 27.50
N LEU A 46 23.03 -40.49 27.32
CA LEU A 46 24.35 -39.91 27.57
C LEU A 46 24.26 -39.11 28.87
N SER A 47 24.36 -39.79 30.00
CA SER A 47 24.06 -39.13 31.27
C SER A 47 25.23 -38.28 31.75
N LEU A 48 24.95 -37.00 31.95
CA LEU A 48 25.78 -36.04 32.66
C LEU A 48 25.38 -36.04 34.15
N THR A 49 26.34 -36.03 35.06
CA THR A 49 26.06 -36.01 36.51
C THR A 49 27.13 -35.20 37.24
N PRO A 50 26.76 -34.19 38.06
CA PRO A 50 27.74 -33.42 38.81
C PRO A 50 28.46 -34.31 39.84
N LEU A 51 29.79 -34.13 39.95
CA LEU A 51 30.63 -34.80 40.94
C LEU A 51 31.01 -33.89 42.11
N ASP A 52 31.06 -32.57 41.88
CA ASP A 52 31.28 -31.57 42.93
C ASP A 52 30.19 -30.49 42.89
N ASP A 53 29.30 -30.51 43.90
CA ASP A 53 28.18 -29.56 44.08
C ASP A 53 28.65 -28.08 44.25
N GLU A 54 29.97 -27.83 44.33
CA GLU A 54 30.58 -26.48 44.40
C GLU A 54 30.89 -25.89 43.00
N PHE A 55 30.88 -26.71 41.92
CA PHE A 55 31.22 -26.27 40.56
C PHE A 55 30.23 -26.72 39.47
N ALA A 56 29.37 -27.70 39.75
CA ALA A 56 28.37 -28.20 38.81
C ALA A 56 27.06 -28.55 39.53
N PHE A 57 25.92 -28.22 38.94
CA PHE A 57 24.61 -28.64 39.42
C PHE A 57 23.66 -28.92 38.26
N VAL A 58 22.56 -29.63 38.55
CA VAL A 58 21.42 -29.72 37.62
C VAL A 58 20.41 -28.64 38.03
N ASP A 59 19.94 -27.87 37.06
CA ASP A 59 19.10 -26.68 37.29
C ASP A 59 17.61 -27.01 37.51
N ASP A 60 16.71 -26.02 37.40
CA ASP A 60 15.25 -26.24 37.51
C ASP A 60 14.62 -26.75 36.18
N SER A 61 15.29 -26.63 35.03
CA SER A 61 14.90 -27.18 33.72
C SER A 61 15.27 -28.66 33.56
N GLY A 62 16.45 -29.07 34.05
CA GLY A 62 16.95 -30.45 34.03
C GLY A 62 18.37 -30.63 33.49
N GLU A 63 19.10 -29.54 33.25
CA GLU A 63 20.37 -29.46 32.51
C GLU A 63 21.58 -29.26 33.44
N LEU A 64 22.77 -29.73 33.03
CA LEU A 64 24.01 -29.57 33.80
C LEU A 64 24.63 -28.16 33.63
N ALA A 65 24.31 -27.24 34.54
CA ALA A 65 25.00 -25.95 34.65
C ALA A 65 26.37 -26.08 35.36
N LEU A 66 27.39 -25.38 34.85
CA LEU A 66 28.72 -25.22 35.46
C LEU A 66 28.90 -23.79 35.98
N VAL A 67 29.43 -23.60 37.19
CA VAL A 67 29.58 -22.28 37.82
C VAL A 67 30.91 -22.14 38.57
N PHE A 68 31.57 -20.99 38.41
CA PHE A 68 32.93 -20.73 38.92
C PHE A 68 33.07 -19.39 39.68
N ASP A 69 31.98 -18.79 40.18
CA ASP A 69 31.94 -17.42 40.71
C ASP A 69 32.33 -17.28 42.20
N GLU A 70 31.72 -18.04 43.13
CA GLU A 70 31.94 -17.97 44.59
C GLU A 70 32.30 -19.32 45.26
N VAL A 71 33.58 -19.69 45.24
CA VAL A 71 34.13 -20.84 46.01
C VAL A 71 34.11 -20.56 47.54
N GLU A 72 33.92 -21.56 48.42
CA GLU A 72 33.80 -21.45 49.91
C GLU A 72 35.12 -21.07 50.63
N GLY A 73 35.87 -20.13 50.06
CA GLY A 73 37.09 -19.51 50.59
C GLY A 73 37.08 -17.97 50.55
N GLY A 74 36.17 -17.33 49.81
CA GLY A 74 36.06 -15.88 49.71
C GLY A 74 37.06 -15.22 48.75
N GLY A 75 37.27 -15.84 47.59
CA GLY A 75 37.73 -15.21 46.36
C GLY A 75 36.63 -15.30 45.32
N THR A 76 36.57 -14.34 44.40
CA THR A 76 35.57 -14.24 43.34
C THR A 76 36.28 -14.28 41.98
N GLY A 77 35.98 -15.29 41.16
CA GLY A 77 36.60 -15.49 39.84
C GLY A 77 38.09 -15.88 39.81
N PHE A 78 38.59 -16.10 38.60
CA PHE A 78 39.98 -16.45 38.30
C PHE A 78 40.91 -15.22 38.37
N GLY A 79 42.23 -15.45 38.48
CA GLY A 79 43.24 -14.40 38.57
C GLY A 79 44.26 -14.49 37.43
N SER A 80 44.37 -13.45 36.62
CA SER A 80 45.13 -13.49 35.36
C SER A 80 46.60 -13.90 35.49
N GLY A 81 47.11 -14.50 34.43
CA GLY A 81 48.43 -15.14 34.34
C GLY A 81 48.53 -16.44 35.15
N THR A 82 47.41 -17.17 35.30
CA THR A 82 47.31 -18.40 36.11
C THR A 82 46.39 -19.43 35.45
N VAL A 83 46.93 -20.64 35.23
CA VAL A 83 46.15 -21.84 34.87
C VAL A 83 45.49 -22.43 36.12
N TYR A 84 44.23 -22.83 35.99
CA TYR A 84 43.41 -23.48 37.03
C TYR A 84 42.97 -24.87 36.56
N GLU A 85 43.45 -25.92 37.23
CA GLU A 85 43.07 -27.32 36.99
C GLU A 85 41.99 -27.76 38.01
N VAL A 86 40.78 -28.15 37.56
CA VAL A 86 39.69 -28.71 38.39
C VAL A 86 39.36 -30.13 37.89
N GLY A 87 39.92 -31.16 38.53
CA GLY A 87 40.11 -32.47 37.86
C GLY A 87 38.92 -33.45 37.78
N GLU A 88 37.87 -33.31 38.59
CA GLU A 88 36.68 -34.20 38.56
C GLU A 88 35.43 -33.33 38.83
N VAL A 89 34.89 -32.66 37.80
CA VAL A 89 33.76 -31.72 37.92
C VAL A 89 32.41 -32.43 37.70
N PHE A 90 32.31 -33.19 36.61
CA PHE A 90 31.13 -33.99 36.27
C PHE A 90 31.53 -35.36 35.70
N GLN A 91 30.55 -36.26 35.58
CA GLN A 91 30.70 -37.60 35.04
C GLN A 91 29.85 -37.76 33.79
N VAL A 92 30.47 -38.22 32.70
CA VAL A 92 29.80 -38.65 31.47
C VAL A 92 29.67 -40.17 31.48
N SER A 93 28.47 -40.70 31.24
CA SER A 93 28.19 -42.14 31.26
C SER A 93 27.49 -42.62 29.98
N ASN A 94 28.09 -43.57 29.26
CA ASN A 94 27.42 -44.25 28.13
C ASN A 94 26.41 -45.26 28.68
N GLN A 95 25.12 -44.89 28.69
CA GLN A 95 24.01 -45.78 29.04
C GLN A 95 23.29 -46.35 27.80
N GLY A 96 23.85 -46.14 26.61
CA GLY A 96 23.33 -46.63 25.33
C GLY A 96 23.56 -48.12 25.08
N THR A 97 23.68 -48.50 23.79
CA THR A 97 23.79 -49.90 23.38
C THR A 97 25.04 -50.25 22.55
N GLU A 98 25.82 -49.27 22.14
CA GLU A 98 27.05 -49.44 21.35
C GLU A 98 28.21 -48.66 21.99
N ASP A 99 29.44 -49.14 21.78
CA ASP A 99 30.67 -48.54 22.32
C ASP A 99 31.05 -47.34 21.43
N LEU A 100 31.26 -46.14 21.99
CA LEU A 100 31.42 -44.87 21.25
C LEU A 100 32.57 -44.02 21.79
N GLY A 101 33.07 -43.06 21.01
CA GLY A 101 34.12 -42.12 21.42
C GLY A 101 33.59 -40.79 21.92
N LEU A 102 34.06 -40.33 23.08
CA LEU A 102 33.76 -39.03 23.68
C LEU A 102 34.59 -37.91 23.01
N PHE A 103 33.92 -36.82 22.67
CA PHE A 103 34.48 -35.57 22.13
C PHE A 103 33.85 -34.37 22.86
N ALA A 104 34.42 -33.17 22.65
CA ALA A 104 33.81 -31.92 23.09
C ALA A 104 34.17 -30.75 22.16
N THR A 105 33.30 -29.74 22.10
CA THR A 105 33.61 -28.40 21.58
C THR A 105 33.39 -27.37 22.68
N VAL A 106 34.13 -26.27 22.60
CA VAL A 106 34.05 -25.12 23.50
C VAL A 106 34.16 -23.87 22.65
N ASP A 107 33.29 -22.88 22.89
CA ASP A 107 33.50 -21.50 22.48
C ASP A 107 33.73 -20.62 23.72
N ASP A 108 34.92 -20.03 23.81
CA ASP A 108 35.37 -19.13 24.86
C ASP A 108 35.58 -17.69 24.38
N GLY A 109 35.06 -17.33 23.19
CA GLY A 109 35.22 -16.01 22.57
C GLY A 109 34.78 -14.82 23.44
N ALA A 110 33.85 -15.02 24.38
CA ALA A 110 33.38 -13.98 25.30
C ALA A 110 34.32 -13.71 26.52
N ILE A 111 35.25 -14.61 26.86
CA ILE A 111 36.16 -14.44 28.02
C ILE A 111 37.53 -13.83 27.66
N GLY A 112 37.71 -13.38 26.42
CA GLY A 112 38.69 -12.36 26.03
C GLY A 112 40.05 -12.91 25.56
N ASP A 113 41.01 -13.08 26.48
CA ASP A 113 42.29 -13.76 26.21
C ASP A 113 42.55 -14.96 27.14
N ALA A 114 41.49 -15.43 27.82
CA ALA A 114 41.47 -16.69 28.54
C ALA A 114 41.05 -17.85 27.62
N GLU A 115 41.58 -19.05 27.89
CA GLU A 115 41.25 -20.30 27.19
C GLU A 115 40.53 -21.25 28.17
N PHE A 116 39.42 -21.88 27.76
CA PHE A 116 38.66 -22.86 28.56
C PHE A 116 38.69 -24.25 27.90
N ALA A 117 38.97 -25.30 28.68
CA ALA A 117 39.07 -26.66 28.16
C ALA A 117 38.41 -27.72 29.06
N LEU A 118 37.70 -28.67 28.45
CA LEU A 118 37.33 -29.92 29.10
C LEU A 118 38.48 -30.94 29.03
N THR A 119 38.69 -31.70 30.10
CA THR A 119 39.81 -32.64 30.21
C THR A 119 39.40 -34.01 30.76
N VAL A 120 40.07 -35.07 30.32
CA VAL A 120 39.93 -36.44 30.82
C VAL A 120 41.31 -37.00 31.16
N ASP A 121 41.48 -37.49 32.40
CA ASP A 121 42.77 -37.98 32.94
C ASP A 121 43.94 -36.95 32.87
N GLY A 122 43.65 -35.68 32.53
CA GLY A 122 44.61 -34.60 32.29
C GLY A 122 45.08 -34.46 30.83
N GLU A 123 44.33 -34.98 29.86
CA GLU A 123 44.45 -34.65 28.43
C GLU A 123 43.14 -33.97 27.95
N GLU A 124 43.27 -32.98 27.07
CA GLU A 124 42.20 -32.11 26.53
C GLU A 124 41.24 -32.87 25.60
N LEU A 125 39.93 -32.62 25.74
CA LEU A 125 38.92 -33.06 24.77
C LEU A 125 38.74 -32.00 23.69
N GLY A 126 38.72 -32.43 22.43
CA GLY A 126 38.39 -31.60 21.27
C GLY A 126 37.35 -32.29 20.36
N PRO A 127 37.07 -31.75 19.16
CA PRO A 127 35.99 -32.21 18.28
C PRO A 127 36.24 -33.60 17.67
N ASP A 128 37.50 -34.08 17.64
CA ASP A 128 37.80 -35.47 17.30
C ASP A 128 37.53 -36.38 18.52
N PRO A 129 36.72 -37.45 18.40
CA PRO A 129 36.53 -38.41 19.49
C PRO A 129 37.83 -39.13 19.85
N THR A 130 38.33 -38.85 21.06
CA THR A 130 39.68 -39.26 21.52
C THR A 130 39.66 -40.22 22.71
N VAL A 131 38.55 -40.29 23.45
CA VAL A 131 38.38 -41.17 24.62
C VAL A 131 37.27 -42.19 24.33
N GLU A 132 37.63 -43.46 24.13
CA GLU A 132 36.63 -44.54 23.94
C GLU A 132 35.88 -44.85 25.24
N LEU A 133 34.55 -45.02 25.14
CA LEU A 133 33.63 -45.17 26.27
C LEU A 133 32.72 -46.40 26.04
N ASP A 134 33.15 -47.57 26.53
CA ASP A 134 32.43 -48.86 26.49
C ASP A 134 30.98 -48.72 27.03
N VAL A 135 30.04 -49.55 26.56
CA VAL A 135 28.65 -49.56 27.06
C VAL A 135 28.59 -49.85 28.57
N GLY A 136 28.11 -48.87 29.34
CA GLY A 136 28.04 -48.91 30.80
C GLY A 136 29.35 -48.56 31.51
N GLU A 137 30.34 -48.02 30.80
CA GLU A 137 31.47 -47.30 31.37
C GLU A 137 31.10 -45.82 31.61
N ALA A 138 31.84 -45.17 32.51
CA ALA A 138 31.64 -43.78 32.88
C ALA A 138 32.99 -43.13 33.19
N VAL A 139 33.20 -41.95 32.61
CA VAL A 139 34.43 -41.15 32.70
C VAL A 139 34.14 -39.91 33.54
N ALA A 140 35.14 -39.46 34.32
CA ALA A 140 35.08 -38.17 34.99
C ALA A 140 35.73 -37.12 34.08
N VAL A 141 35.07 -35.99 33.89
CA VAL A 141 35.55 -34.84 33.13
C VAL A 141 35.94 -33.74 34.12
N GLY A 142 37.14 -33.20 33.91
CA GLY A 142 37.64 -32.01 34.59
C GLY A 142 37.59 -30.78 33.69
N VAL A 143 37.86 -29.62 34.27
CA VAL A 143 37.96 -28.33 33.59
C VAL A 143 39.36 -27.75 33.80
N GLU A 144 39.97 -27.25 32.74
CA GLU A 144 41.17 -26.41 32.79
C GLU A 144 40.82 -25.00 32.26
N VAL A 145 41.29 -23.95 32.93
CA VAL A 145 41.12 -22.55 32.50
C VAL A 145 42.47 -21.85 32.60
N ASP A 146 43.04 -21.37 31.49
CA ASP A 146 44.18 -20.42 31.53
C ASP A 146 43.63 -19.00 31.47
N ALA A 147 43.74 -18.26 32.57
CA ALA A 147 43.08 -16.96 32.74
C ALA A 147 43.82 -15.79 32.05
N GLY A 148 44.45 -16.02 30.90
CA GLY A 148 45.03 -14.98 30.02
C GLY A 148 46.08 -14.06 30.63
N ASP A 149 46.40 -12.95 29.95
CA ASP A 149 47.11 -11.79 30.54
C ASP A 149 46.11 -10.68 30.95
N ASP A 150 44.93 -10.57 30.32
CA ASP A 150 43.90 -9.50 30.50
C ASP A 150 42.44 -9.99 30.19
N PRO A 151 41.90 -10.99 30.93
CA PRO A 151 40.62 -11.67 30.62
C PRO A 151 39.37 -10.84 30.93
N THR A 152 38.24 -11.20 30.31
CA THR A 152 36.91 -10.60 30.53
C THR A 152 35.93 -11.53 31.24
N ASP A 153 34.94 -10.94 31.92
CA ASP A 153 33.77 -11.67 32.41
C ASP A 153 32.85 -11.95 31.20
N GLY A 154 32.47 -13.22 31.00
CA GLY A 154 31.63 -13.70 29.89
C GLY A 154 31.19 -15.15 30.11
N GLU A 155 30.27 -15.63 29.27
CA GLU A 155 29.79 -17.02 29.29
C GLU A 155 30.57 -17.88 28.29
N VAL A 156 30.51 -19.20 28.44
CA VAL A 156 31.32 -20.16 27.65
C VAL A 156 30.39 -21.29 27.20
N SER A 157 30.21 -21.43 25.89
CA SER A 157 29.35 -22.47 25.30
C SER A 157 30.12 -23.78 25.18
N ILE A 158 29.51 -24.90 25.58
CA ILE A 158 30.20 -26.19 25.69
C ILE A 158 29.29 -27.32 25.20
N THR A 159 29.68 -28.01 24.12
CA THR A 159 28.98 -29.20 23.62
C THR A 159 29.77 -30.45 23.96
N VAL A 160 29.11 -31.46 24.57
CA VAL A 160 29.72 -32.74 24.94
C VAL A 160 28.93 -33.88 24.33
N GLY A 161 29.58 -34.73 23.52
CA GLY A 161 28.90 -35.79 22.79
C GLY A 161 29.69 -37.09 22.68
N VAL A 162 29.02 -38.14 22.19
CA VAL A 162 29.64 -39.45 21.93
C VAL A 162 29.32 -39.91 20.51
N GLY A 163 30.34 -40.27 19.73
CA GLY A 163 30.22 -40.59 18.31
C GLY A 163 31.41 -41.36 17.74
N ASP A 164 31.35 -41.66 16.45
CA ASP A 164 32.32 -42.49 15.70
C ASP A 164 33.16 -41.64 14.69
N GLY A 165 33.02 -40.31 14.74
CA GLY A 165 33.71 -39.31 13.93
C GLY A 165 33.41 -37.88 14.45
N PRO A 166 34.02 -36.84 13.88
CA PRO A 166 33.64 -35.45 14.17
C PRO A 166 32.20 -35.20 13.68
N ILE A 167 31.48 -34.37 14.42
CA ILE A 167 30.21 -33.79 13.97
C ILE A 167 30.54 -32.68 12.95
N GLU A 168 29.90 -32.72 11.78
CA GLU A 168 29.65 -31.50 10.98
C GLU A 168 28.42 -30.84 11.61
N ASP A 169 28.43 -29.51 11.77
CA ASP A 169 27.54 -28.79 12.71
C ASP A 169 26.09 -29.30 12.69
N PRO A 170 25.49 -29.58 13.86
CA PRO A 170 24.05 -29.71 13.93
C PRO A 170 23.52 -28.29 13.74
N GLY A 171 22.98 -28.01 12.54
CA GLY A 171 22.51 -26.69 12.12
C GLY A 171 21.65 -26.03 13.20
N ASP A 172 21.78 -24.70 13.29
CA ASP A 172 21.60 -23.92 14.50
C ASP A 172 20.42 -24.37 15.37
N GLY A 173 20.75 -24.88 16.57
CA GLY A 173 19.75 -25.05 17.63
C GLY A 173 19.08 -23.72 17.90
N PRO A 174 17.76 -23.72 18.20
CA PRO A 174 16.78 -22.72 17.77
C PRO A 174 17.39 -21.33 17.69
N GLY A 175 17.52 -20.82 16.46
CA GLY A 175 18.42 -19.72 16.12
C GLY A 175 18.22 -18.46 16.94
N ASP A 176 19.23 -17.57 16.88
CA ASP A 176 19.03 -16.18 17.30
C ASP A 176 17.73 -15.68 16.66
N ALA A 177 16.82 -15.15 17.48
CA ALA A 177 15.46 -14.83 17.04
C ALA A 177 15.50 -13.95 15.76
N PRO A 178 14.69 -14.27 14.73
CA PRO A 178 14.80 -13.68 13.41
C PRO A 178 14.89 -12.15 13.47
N THR A 179 15.88 -11.60 12.77
CA THR A 179 16.19 -10.15 12.82
C THR A 179 15.24 -9.32 11.99
N GLU A 180 14.72 -9.92 10.93
CA GLU A 180 13.72 -9.38 10.01
C GLU A 180 12.55 -10.41 9.89
N PHE A 181 11.38 -9.91 9.53
CA PHE A 181 10.14 -10.67 9.36
C PHE A 181 9.48 -10.24 8.04
N VAL A 182 8.61 -11.09 7.50
CA VAL A 182 7.80 -10.71 6.32
C VAL A 182 6.97 -9.46 6.61
N ASP A 183 7.08 -8.43 5.77
CA ASP A 183 6.48 -7.11 6.02
C ASP A 183 4.93 -7.12 5.94
N GLN A 184 4.37 -7.85 4.97
CA GLN A 184 2.93 -7.87 4.69
C GLN A 184 2.49 -9.20 4.07
N LEU A 185 1.24 -9.58 4.34
CA LEU A 185 0.55 -10.73 3.74
C LEU A 185 -0.75 -10.29 3.05
N VAL A 186 -1.10 -10.96 1.95
CA VAL A 186 -2.37 -10.76 1.22
C VAL A 186 -3.32 -11.95 1.40
N PHE A 187 -4.62 -11.69 1.38
CA PHE A 187 -5.67 -12.67 1.66
C PHE A 187 -6.85 -12.60 0.66
N ASP A 188 -6.58 -12.87 -0.63
CA ASP A 188 -7.59 -12.89 -1.70
C ASP A 188 -8.83 -13.74 -1.35
N SER A 189 -9.99 -13.10 -1.37
CA SER A 189 -11.30 -13.73 -1.26
C SER A 189 -11.45 -14.60 -0.01
N THR A 190 -10.82 -14.17 1.10
CA THR A 190 -10.73 -14.92 2.35
C THR A 190 -12.03 -14.95 3.16
N ALA A 191 -12.25 -16.08 3.83
CA ALA A 191 -13.10 -16.17 5.02
C ALA A 191 -12.34 -15.75 6.29
N SER A 192 -13.05 -15.66 7.41
CA SER A 192 -12.46 -15.52 8.76
C SER A 192 -12.52 -16.83 9.57
N LEU A 193 -11.70 -16.95 10.60
CA LEU A 193 -11.58 -18.16 11.42
C LEU A 193 -12.26 -18.02 12.80
N LEU A 194 -12.95 -19.08 13.22
CA LEU A 194 -13.76 -19.19 14.42
C LEU A 194 -13.24 -20.27 15.39
N ALA A 195 -13.83 -20.32 16.58
CA ALA A 195 -13.73 -21.42 17.54
C ALA A 195 -15.01 -22.27 17.59
N GLU A 196 -14.97 -23.38 18.34
CA GLU A 196 -16.13 -24.25 18.61
C GLU A 196 -17.40 -23.51 19.10
N ASP A 197 -18.58 -24.08 18.79
CA ASP A 197 -19.91 -23.56 19.18
C ASP A 197 -20.16 -22.11 18.68
N ASP A 198 -19.64 -21.77 17.49
CA ASP A 198 -19.77 -20.47 16.81
C ASP A 198 -19.16 -19.32 17.64
N GLY A 199 -17.96 -19.54 18.19
CA GLY A 199 -17.25 -18.62 19.08
C GLY A 199 -16.02 -17.96 18.45
N TYR A 200 -15.41 -17.01 19.16
CA TYR A 200 -14.15 -16.38 18.76
C TYR A 200 -12.95 -17.19 19.24
N LEU A 201 -11.87 -17.22 18.45
CA LEU A 201 -10.60 -17.84 18.82
C LEU A 201 -9.98 -17.15 20.05
N PRO A 202 -9.25 -17.88 20.90
CA PRO A 202 -8.41 -17.24 21.92
C PRO A 202 -7.25 -16.53 21.23
N SER A 203 -6.81 -15.38 21.75
CA SER A 203 -5.74 -14.59 21.13
C SER A 203 -4.45 -15.39 20.93
N GLU A 204 -4.11 -16.29 21.88
CA GLU A 204 -2.94 -17.17 21.75
C GLU A 204 -2.99 -18.16 20.56
N ALA A 205 -4.12 -18.28 19.85
CA ALA A 205 -4.28 -19.15 18.67
C ALA A 205 -4.41 -18.38 17.35
N ILE A 206 -4.47 -17.04 17.38
CA ILE A 206 -4.48 -16.20 16.18
C ILE A 206 -3.02 -15.94 15.82
N ALA A 207 -2.63 -16.25 14.58
CA ALA A 207 -1.29 -15.94 14.07
C ALA A 207 -1.31 -14.69 13.19
N VAL A 208 -2.38 -14.49 12.42
CA VAL A 208 -2.64 -13.28 11.62
C VAL A 208 -4.09 -12.87 11.80
N ALA A 209 -4.32 -11.59 12.07
CA ALA A 209 -5.64 -10.95 12.00
C ALA A 209 -5.75 -10.09 10.74
N ALA A 210 -6.95 -9.64 10.39
CA ALA A 210 -7.15 -8.56 9.43
C ALA A 210 -6.97 -7.20 10.12
N GLU A 211 -6.63 -6.16 9.34
CA GLU A 211 -6.54 -4.79 9.84
C GLU A 211 -7.85 -4.31 10.47
N SER A 212 -7.77 -3.32 11.36
CA SER A 212 -8.93 -2.84 12.14
C SER A 212 -10.04 -2.18 11.31
N THR A 213 -9.75 -1.92 10.04
CA THR A 213 -10.63 -1.41 8.96
C THR A 213 -11.49 -2.52 8.33
N ALA A 214 -11.07 -3.78 8.43
CA ALA A 214 -11.67 -4.91 7.75
C ALA A 214 -13.05 -5.32 8.30
N GLN A 215 -13.93 -5.76 7.40
CA GLN A 215 -15.32 -6.07 7.67
C GLN A 215 -15.69 -7.50 7.25
N SER A 216 -16.34 -8.23 8.16
CA SER A 216 -16.90 -9.57 7.91
C SER A 216 -18.31 -9.47 7.31
N VAL A 217 -18.47 -9.75 6.01
CA VAL A 217 -19.76 -9.67 5.29
C VAL A 217 -20.37 -11.04 4.96
N ASP A 218 -21.71 -11.07 4.96
CA ASP A 218 -22.60 -12.16 4.51
C ASP A 218 -22.88 -11.92 3.02
N ALA A 219 -22.01 -12.45 2.13
CA ALA A 219 -21.97 -12.05 0.72
C ALA A 219 -23.07 -12.72 -0.12
N ASP A 220 -23.37 -13.99 0.15
CA ASP A 220 -24.49 -14.72 -0.47
C ASP A 220 -25.87 -14.28 0.10
N GLY A 221 -25.88 -13.73 1.31
CA GLY A 221 -27.04 -13.14 1.98
C GLY A 221 -28.04 -14.16 2.53
N ASN A 222 -27.62 -15.41 2.75
CA ASN A 222 -28.47 -16.47 3.32
C ASN A 222 -28.47 -16.48 4.87
N GLY A 223 -27.37 -16.02 5.50
CA GLY A 223 -27.31 -15.66 6.92
C GLY A 223 -26.92 -16.79 7.88
N ASP A 224 -25.97 -17.63 7.51
CA ASP A 224 -25.16 -18.49 8.40
C ASP A 224 -23.82 -17.84 8.83
N ALA A 225 -23.33 -16.83 8.11
CA ALA A 225 -22.22 -15.96 8.50
C ALA A 225 -22.27 -15.52 9.98
N THR A 226 -21.17 -15.71 10.71
CA THR A 226 -20.99 -15.20 12.07
C THR A 226 -20.32 -13.83 12.02
N THR A 227 -20.98 -12.78 12.48
CA THR A 227 -20.39 -11.42 12.46
C THR A 227 -19.51 -11.15 13.68
N TYR A 228 -18.33 -10.59 13.40
CA TYR A 228 -17.43 -10.05 14.42
C TYR A 228 -17.94 -8.71 14.96
N PRO A 229 -17.71 -8.39 16.25
CA PRO A 229 -17.84 -7.04 16.79
C PRO A 229 -16.61 -6.19 16.43
N ASP A 230 -16.84 -4.90 16.23
CA ASP A 230 -15.84 -3.84 16.03
C ASP A 230 -14.82 -3.66 17.20
N ASP A 231 -14.80 -4.54 18.21
CA ASP A 231 -13.81 -4.61 19.30
C ASP A 231 -13.17 -5.99 19.56
N GLU A 232 -13.32 -6.96 18.64
CA GLU A 232 -12.59 -8.26 18.64
C GLU A 232 -11.89 -8.46 17.27
N PRO A 233 -10.63 -8.96 17.22
CA PRO A 233 -9.87 -9.11 15.96
C PRO A 233 -10.49 -10.17 15.04
N LEU A 234 -10.51 -9.90 13.72
CA LEU A 234 -10.96 -10.83 12.68
C LEU A 234 -9.79 -11.77 12.30
N PRO A 235 -9.80 -13.06 12.66
CA PRO A 235 -8.62 -13.93 12.44
C PRO A 235 -8.60 -14.46 11.00
N LEU A 236 -7.45 -14.35 10.33
CA LEU A 236 -7.22 -14.84 8.97
C LEU A 236 -6.32 -16.08 8.92
N MET A 237 -5.40 -16.21 9.88
CA MET A 237 -4.56 -17.40 10.09
C MET A 237 -4.57 -17.81 11.56
N ALA A 238 -4.65 -19.11 11.84
CA ALA A 238 -4.69 -19.64 13.20
C ALA A 238 -3.96 -20.98 13.38
N VAL A 239 -3.45 -21.23 14.60
CA VAL A 239 -2.68 -22.42 14.97
C VAL A 239 -3.29 -23.12 16.19
N ASP A 240 -3.52 -24.44 16.11
CA ASP A 240 -4.11 -25.20 17.22
C ASP A 240 -3.09 -25.40 18.35
N GLN A 241 -3.45 -24.95 19.56
CA GLN A 241 -2.61 -24.99 20.75
C GLN A 241 -2.38 -26.41 21.32
N ASN A 242 -2.91 -27.46 20.69
CA ASN A 242 -2.88 -28.85 21.17
C ASN A 242 -2.60 -29.89 20.08
N LEU A 243 -2.66 -29.53 18.80
CA LEU A 243 -2.54 -30.41 17.64
C LEU A 243 -1.68 -29.75 16.54
N PRO A 244 -0.98 -30.50 15.68
CA PRO A 244 -0.26 -29.94 14.53
C PRO A 244 -1.26 -29.58 13.41
N VAL A 245 -2.05 -28.52 13.64
CA VAL A 245 -3.08 -28.02 12.72
C VAL A 245 -2.91 -26.51 12.55
N VAL A 246 -2.71 -26.08 11.31
CA VAL A 246 -2.67 -24.67 10.89
C VAL A 246 -3.83 -24.41 9.94
N ALA A 247 -4.48 -23.27 10.08
CA ALA A 247 -5.66 -22.90 9.31
C ALA A 247 -5.50 -21.52 8.67
N PHE A 248 -5.94 -21.39 7.42
CA PHE A 248 -5.99 -20.14 6.65
C PHE A 248 -7.40 -19.91 6.10
N GLY A 249 -7.84 -18.65 6.08
CA GLY A 249 -9.18 -18.28 5.57
C GLY A 249 -9.34 -18.34 4.04
N PHE A 250 -8.24 -18.46 3.29
CA PHE A 250 -8.22 -18.60 1.83
C PHE A 250 -7.22 -19.69 1.37
N PRO A 251 -7.20 -20.06 0.08
CA PRO A 251 -6.17 -20.91 -0.51
C PRO A 251 -4.83 -20.15 -0.54
N PHE A 252 -4.04 -20.31 0.51
CA PHE A 252 -2.85 -19.51 0.77
C PHE A 252 -1.71 -19.89 -0.19
N ALA A 253 -1.00 -18.88 -0.75
CA ALA A 253 0.06 -19.03 -1.77
C ALA A 253 -0.40 -19.72 -3.08
N GLN A 254 -1.49 -19.20 -3.68
CA GLN A 254 -2.13 -19.70 -4.89
C GLN A 254 -1.88 -18.81 -6.14
N ASP A 255 -1.78 -19.43 -7.32
CA ASP A 255 -1.26 -18.83 -8.57
C ASP A 255 -2.19 -17.81 -9.29
N ASP A 256 -3.46 -17.62 -8.87
CA ASP A 256 -4.52 -16.93 -9.63
C ASP A 256 -5.24 -15.88 -8.77
N GLY A 257 -4.54 -14.79 -8.43
CA GLY A 257 -5.06 -13.68 -7.59
C GLY A 257 -4.04 -13.09 -6.62
N VAL A 258 -2.94 -13.82 -6.36
CA VAL A 258 -1.77 -13.37 -5.61
C VAL A 258 -0.54 -13.55 -6.51
N THR A 259 0.35 -12.56 -6.60
CA THR A 259 1.61 -12.74 -7.33
C THR A 259 2.63 -13.41 -6.41
N PHE A 260 3.17 -14.55 -6.86
CA PHE A 260 4.22 -15.29 -6.18
C PHE A 260 5.39 -14.37 -5.80
N GLY A 261 5.72 -14.27 -4.51
CA GLY A 261 6.83 -13.45 -4.01
C GLY A 261 6.64 -11.93 -4.12
N GLU A 262 5.42 -11.43 -4.31
CA GLU A 262 5.05 -10.02 -4.08
C GLU A 262 4.75 -9.75 -2.59
N TYR A 263 4.30 -10.78 -1.87
CA TYR A 263 3.98 -10.79 -0.44
C TYR A 263 4.64 -12.00 0.23
N GLY A 264 4.76 -11.99 1.56
CA GLY A 264 5.37 -13.09 2.33
C GLY A 264 4.58 -14.41 2.38
N ASN A 265 3.59 -14.60 1.50
CA ASN A 265 2.67 -15.73 1.55
C ASN A 265 3.37 -17.07 1.26
N GLU A 266 4.25 -17.15 0.26
CA GLU A 266 5.02 -18.37 0.00
C GLU A 266 6.01 -18.69 1.13
N GLU A 267 6.61 -17.66 1.73
CA GLU A 267 7.54 -17.78 2.85
C GLU A 267 6.85 -18.31 4.10
N VAL A 268 5.73 -17.70 4.51
CA VAL A 268 4.94 -18.14 5.68
C VAL A 268 4.43 -19.56 5.50
N LEU A 269 4.02 -19.95 4.29
CA LEU A 269 3.59 -21.33 4.05
C LEU A 269 4.75 -22.32 4.12
N LEU A 270 5.96 -21.95 3.69
CA LEU A 270 7.14 -22.80 3.85
C LEU A 270 7.65 -22.82 5.30
N ASN A 271 7.62 -21.70 6.00
CA ASN A 271 7.92 -21.61 7.44
C ASN A 271 6.98 -22.51 8.27
N VAL A 272 5.69 -22.58 7.91
CA VAL A 272 4.72 -23.52 8.48
C VAL A 272 5.10 -24.99 8.22
N LEU A 273 5.77 -25.31 7.11
CA LEU A 273 6.34 -26.64 6.87
C LEU A 273 7.64 -26.87 7.65
N ASP A 274 8.54 -25.89 7.73
CA ASP A 274 9.82 -26.02 8.46
C ASP A 274 9.62 -26.17 9.99
N GLU A 275 8.68 -25.41 10.58
CA GLU A 275 8.39 -25.45 12.03
C GLU A 275 7.59 -26.71 12.44
N TYR A 276 6.70 -27.24 11.58
CA TYR A 276 5.74 -28.29 11.96
C TYR A 276 5.82 -29.62 11.19
N ALA A 277 6.59 -29.74 10.10
CA ALA A 277 6.65 -30.97 9.29
C ALA A 277 7.95 -31.79 9.51
N ASP A 278 7.82 -32.90 10.23
CA ASP A 278 8.90 -33.87 10.59
C ASP A 278 9.66 -34.53 9.40
N SER A 279 9.44 -34.12 8.14
CA SER A 279 10.05 -34.72 6.93
C SER A 279 9.91 -33.86 5.66
N GLU A 280 10.65 -34.25 4.62
CA GLU A 280 10.61 -33.68 3.25
C GLU A 280 9.29 -33.94 2.48
N THR A 281 8.44 -34.93 2.81
CA THR A 281 7.26 -35.24 1.95
C THR A 281 5.98 -34.51 2.39
N VAL A 282 5.45 -33.65 1.51
CA VAL A 282 4.16 -32.95 1.66
C VAL A 282 3.13 -33.57 0.71
N LEU A 283 1.92 -33.82 1.19
CA LEU A 283 0.80 -34.24 0.36
C LEU A 283 -0.19 -33.08 0.12
N TRP A 284 -0.86 -33.10 -1.04
CA TRP A 284 -1.98 -32.20 -1.36
C TRP A 284 -3.24 -33.03 -1.64
N ASP A 285 -4.39 -32.72 -1.05
CA ASP A 285 -5.61 -33.48 -1.32
C ASP A 285 -6.27 -33.08 -2.66
N GLU A 286 -6.39 -34.03 -3.58
CA GLU A 286 -7.25 -33.98 -4.77
C GLU A 286 -8.44 -34.96 -4.66
N GLY A 287 -8.61 -35.62 -3.50
CA GLY A 287 -9.58 -36.68 -3.29
C GLY A 287 -11.03 -36.21 -3.19
N HIS A 288 -11.26 -34.96 -2.78
CA HIS A 288 -12.56 -34.47 -2.31
C HIS A 288 -13.15 -33.35 -3.17
N GLY A 289 -12.65 -33.20 -4.40
CA GLY A 289 -13.23 -32.28 -5.38
C GLY A 289 -12.93 -30.82 -5.09
N GLN A 290 -11.70 -30.55 -4.68
CA GLN A 290 -11.08 -29.23 -4.60
C GLN A 290 -11.27 -28.43 -5.90
N PHE A 291 -11.38 -27.11 -5.79
CA PHE A 291 -11.21 -26.20 -6.93
C PHE A 291 -9.74 -25.82 -7.09
N TYR A 292 -9.11 -25.37 -6.00
CA TYR A 292 -7.68 -25.10 -5.90
C TYR A 292 -6.92 -26.38 -5.61
N ASP A 293 -6.53 -27.11 -6.66
CA ASP A 293 -5.66 -28.29 -6.56
C ASP A 293 -4.17 -27.89 -6.55
N LEU A 294 -3.25 -28.86 -6.56
CA LEU A 294 -1.81 -28.59 -6.53
C LEU A 294 -1.34 -27.79 -7.77
N ALA A 295 -2.04 -27.90 -8.91
CA ALA A 295 -1.75 -27.12 -10.11
C ALA A 295 -2.35 -25.70 -10.08
N SER A 296 -2.96 -25.29 -8.96
CA SER A 296 -3.27 -23.90 -8.61
C SER A 296 -2.26 -23.30 -7.62
N HIS A 297 -1.24 -24.03 -7.21
CA HIS A 297 -0.18 -23.57 -6.29
C HIS A 297 1.19 -23.98 -6.87
N SER A 298 1.35 -23.87 -8.19
CA SER A 298 2.51 -24.37 -8.92
C SER A 298 3.77 -23.51 -8.74
N GLY A 299 3.61 -22.24 -8.36
CA GLY A 299 4.70 -21.43 -7.82
C GLY A 299 5.23 -22.03 -6.51
N PHE A 300 4.34 -22.25 -5.53
CA PHE A 300 4.70 -22.84 -4.24
C PHE A 300 5.20 -24.30 -4.36
N GLU A 301 4.65 -25.12 -5.25
CA GLU A 301 5.15 -26.48 -5.57
C GLU A 301 6.64 -26.43 -5.94
N GLY A 302 7.01 -25.50 -6.85
CA GLY A 302 8.39 -25.28 -7.26
C GLY A 302 9.28 -24.77 -6.12
N TYR A 303 8.82 -23.77 -5.36
CA TYR A 303 9.59 -23.21 -4.25
C TYR A 303 9.90 -24.24 -3.14
N ALA A 304 8.89 -25.03 -2.77
CA ALA A 304 9.05 -26.11 -1.81
C ALA A 304 9.96 -27.23 -2.34
N GLU A 305 9.87 -27.62 -3.63
CA GLU A 305 10.83 -28.56 -4.25
C GLU A 305 12.27 -28.03 -4.20
N GLU A 306 12.50 -26.73 -4.43
CA GLU A 306 13.85 -26.14 -4.40
C GLU A 306 14.41 -26.00 -2.98
N ASN A 307 13.56 -25.82 -1.97
CA ASN A 307 13.92 -25.91 -0.55
C ASN A 307 14.07 -27.36 -0.03
N GLY A 308 13.73 -28.36 -0.85
CA GLY A 308 14.05 -29.78 -0.59
C GLY A 308 12.86 -30.68 -0.25
N TYR A 309 11.62 -30.19 -0.33
CA TYR A 309 10.42 -31.01 -0.16
C TYR A 309 10.10 -31.86 -1.41
N ASP A 310 9.33 -32.93 -1.23
CA ASP A 310 8.74 -33.80 -2.25
C ASP A 310 7.22 -33.61 -2.17
N VAL A 311 6.71 -32.58 -2.85
CA VAL A 311 5.29 -32.19 -2.83
C VAL A 311 4.50 -33.05 -3.81
N ALA A 312 3.38 -33.64 -3.38
CA ALA A 312 2.63 -34.57 -4.22
C ALA A 312 1.12 -34.61 -3.96
N ALA A 313 0.33 -34.44 -5.02
CA ALA A 313 -1.11 -34.69 -5.01
C ALA A 313 -1.47 -36.15 -4.68
N THR A 314 -2.48 -36.36 -3.81
CA THR A 314 -3.05 -37.66 -3.47
C THR A 314 -4.57 -37.70 -3.60
N THR A 315 -5.11 -38.91 -3.81
CA THR A 315 -6.55 -39.20 -3.78
C THR A 315 -6.86 -40.47 -2.97
N ASP A 316 -5.98 -40.88 -2.05
CA ASP A 316 -6.10 -42.12 -1.26
C ASP A 316 -5.46 -41.92 0.14
N LEU A 317 -6.00 -40.97 0.92
CA LEU A 317 -5.50 -40.59 2.25
C LEU A 317 -5.37 -41.80 3.22
N GLU A 318 -6.28 -42.78 3.15
CA GLU A 318 -6.19 -44.05 3.91
C GLU A 318 -4.91 -44.88 3.59
N SER A 319 -4.30 -44.65 2.42
CA SER A 319 -3.08 -45.32 1.94
C SER A 319 -1.84 -44.47 2.19
N ASP A 320 -1.90 -43.18 1.83
CA ASP A 320 -0.69 -42.40 1.56
C ASP A 320 -0.20 -41.63 2.81
N LEU A 321 -1.09 -41.30 3.76
CA LEU A 321 -0.72 -40.87 5.13
C LEU A 321 -0.03 -41.98 5.94
N LEU A 322 -0.03 -43.23 5.46
CA LEU A 322 0.79 -44.33 6.00
C LEU A 322 2.16 -44.46 5.31
N GLY A 323 2.51 -43.46 4.48
CA GLY A 323 3.74 -43.35 3.70
C GLY A 323 4.86 -42.62 4.45
N PRO A 324 5.67 -41.80 3.73
CA PRO A 324 6.69 -40.96 4.33
C PRO A 324 6.20 -39.55 4.68
N ALA A 325 4.95 -39.20 4.40
CA ALA A 325 4.42 -37.84 4.54
C ALA A 325 4.52 -37.30 5.98
N SER A 326 4.92 -36.04 6.10
CA SER A 326 4.94 -35.24 7.33
C SER A 326 3.86 -34.17 7.36
N ALA A 327 3.40 -33.71 6.19
CA ALA A 327 2.32 -32.73 6.06
C ALA A 327 1.26 -33.16 5.03
N ILE A 328 0.03 -32.67 5.21
CA ILE A 328 -1.08 -32.74 4.24
C ILE A 328 -1.78 -31.38 4.16
N VAL A 329 -1.86 -30.82 2.95
CA VAL A 329 -2.63 -29.60 2.65
C VAL A 329 -4.01 -29.98 2.12
N ILE A 330 -5.04 -29.32 2.64
CA ILE A 330 -6.44 -29.55 2.29
C ILE A 330 -7.13 -28.20 2.06
N THR A 331 -7.35 -27.87 0.78
CA THR A 331 -8.15 -26.73 0.32
C THR A 331 -9.65 -27.07 0.28
N SER A 332 -10.52 -26.05 0.16
CA SER A 332 -11.98 -26.14 0.24
C SER A 332 -12.60 -27.33 -0.51
N PRO A 333 -13.16 -28.32 0.21
CA PRO A 333 -13.57 -29.60 -0.36
C PRO A 333 -15.07 -29.61 -0.75
N SER A 334 -15.38 -29.91 -2.01
CA SER A 334 -16.78 -29.97 -2.48
C SER A 334 -17.51 -31.31 -2.20
N GLU A 335 -16.78 -32.38 -1.88
CA GLU A 335 -17.32 -33.65 -1.36
C GLU A 335 -16.84 -33.92 0.09
N SER A 336 -17.71 -34.50 0.93
CA SER A 336 -17.38 -34.75 2.35
C SER A 336 -16.50 -35.99 2.56
N PHE A 337 -15.43 -35.83 3.33
CA PHE A 337 -14.60 -36.92 3.85
C PHE A 337 -15.41 -38.04 4.51
N SER A 338 -15.04 -39.31 4.30
CA SER A 338 -15.65 -40.40 5.05
C SER A 338 -15.04 -40.48 6.45
N GLY A 339 -15.79 -41.06 7.40
CA GLY A 339 -15.29 -41.40 8.74
C GLY A 339 -14.26 -42.53 8.78
N SER A 340 -13.50 -42.71 7.70
CA SER A 340 -12.27 -43.51 7.58
C SER A 340 -11.10 -42.60 7.19
N GLU A 341 -11.27 -41.68 6.21
CA GLU A 341 -10.28 -40.63 5.95
C GLU A 341 -10.13 -39.69 7.18
N ILE A 342 -11.23 -39.28 7.81
CA ILE A 342 -11.19 -38.48 9.06
C ILE A 342 -10.40 -39.22 10.16
N THR A 343 -10.54 -40.55 10.26
CA THR A 343 -9.77 -41.34 11.25
C THR A 343 -8.30 -41.49 10.83
N ALA A 344 -7.97 -41.44 9.54
CA ALA A 344 -6.58 -41.44 9.08
C ALA A 344 -5.90 -40.09 9.38
N LEU A 345 -6.63 -38.98 9.25
CA LEU A 345 -6.15 -37.64 9.62
C LEU A 345 -6.03 -37.47 11.16
N ASP A 346 -7.00 -37.97 11.93
CA ASP A 346 -6.96 -38.09 13.40
C ASP A 346 -5.75 -38.93 13.87
N ASP A 347 -5.57 -40.15 13.34
CA ASP A 347 -4.39 -41.01 13.62
C ASP A 347 -3.05 -40.40 13.10
N PHE A 348 -3.07 -39.40 12.21
CA PHE A 348 -1.88 -38.71 11.65
C PHE A 348 -1.46 -37.50 12.51
N ALA A 349 -2.41 -36.65 12.89
CA ALA A 349 -2.15 -35.55 13.83
C ALA A 349 -1.76 -36.07 15.23
N ASP A 350 -2.40 -37.14 15.73
CA ASP A 350 -2.03 -37.82 17.00
C ASP A 350 -0.64 -38.54 16.91
N ALA A 351 -0.05 -38.60 15.71
CA ALA A 351 1.31 -39.08 15.44
C ALA A 351 2.34 -37.96 15.19
N GLY A 352 1.92 -36.70 15.08
CA GLY A 352 2.78 -35.53 14.85
C GLY A 352 2.78 -34.97 13.42
N GLY A 353 1.98 -35.52 12.50
CA GLY A 353 1.90 -35.02 11.13
C GLY A 353 1.04 -33.76 11.00
N LEU A 354 1.58 -32.74 10.34
CA LEU A 354 0.94 -31.44 10.09
C LEU A 354 -0.28 -31.56 9.17
N ILE A 355 -1.40 -30.96 9.57
CA ILE A 355 -2.56 -30.75 8.71
C ILE A 355 -2.71 -29.25 8.47
N VAL A 356 -2.52 -28.82 7.22
CA VAL A 356 -2.86 -27.45 6.79
C VAL A 356 -4.26 -27.47 6.20
N LEU A 357 -5.14 -26.63 6.75
CA LEU A 357 -6.52 -26.46 6.28
C LEU A 357 -6.65 -25.05 5.68
N MET A 358 -7.14 -24.97 4.45
CA MET A 358 -7.39 -23.72 3.74
C MET A 358 -8.85 -23.69 3.30
N ASP A 359 -9.59 -22.63 3.61
CA ASP A 359 -10.95 -22.44 3.09
C ASP A 359 -11.01 -21.37 1.98
N GLN A 360 -12.19 -20.81 1.72
CA GLN A 360 -12.43 -19.65 0.87
C GLN A 360 -13.73 -18.96 1.30
N SER A 361 -13.97 -17.72 0.85
CA SER A 361 -15.22 -17.00 1.14
C SER A 361 -16.49 -17.62 0.52
N ASP A 362 -17.65 -17.21 1.05
CA ASP A 362 -19.00 -17.70 0.70
C ASP A 362 -19.50 -17.28 -0.69
N PHE A 363 -18.69 -16.53 -1.45
CA PHE A 363 -19.06 -15.86 -2.69
C PHE A 363 -19.76 -16.77 -3.72
N ASP A 364 -20.87 -16.27 -4.29
CA ASP A 364 -21.77 -16.99 -5.20
C ASP A 364 -22.42 -18.28 -4.62
N ASN A 365 -22.57 -18.35 -3.28
CA ASN A 365 -23.21 -19.43 -2.49
C ASN A 365 -22.38 -20.73 -2.50
N PHE A 366 -21.17 -20.69 -1.92
CA PHE A 366 -20.20 -21.80 -1.93
C PHE A 366 -20.12 -22.59 -0.60
N ASP A 367 -21.08 -23.49 -0.34
CA ASP A 367 -21.24 -24.30 0.89
C ASP A 367 -20.07 -25.30 1.23
N ALA A 368 -18.81 -25.04 0.86
CA ALA A 368 -17.68 -25.94 1.16
C ALA A 368 -17.22 -25.86 2.63
N THR A 369 -17.42 -24.70 3.26
CA THR A 369 -17.24 -24.39 4.68
C THR A 369 -17.87 -25.45 5.60
N ASP A 370 -19.06 -25.97 5.25
CA ASP A 370 -19.77 -27.03 6.00
C ASP A 370 -19.06 -28.40 5.90
N ASN A 371 -18.33 -28.69 4.81
CA ASN A 371 -17.49 -29.88 4.69
C ASN A 371 -16.16 -29.72 5.46
N LEU A 372 -15.50 -28.56 5.39
CA LEU A 372 -14.22 -28.32 6.07
C LEU A 372 -14.41 -28.28 7.60
N ASN A 373 -15.47 -27.60 8.08
CA ASN A 373 -15.87 -27.64 9.49
C ASN A 373 -16.27 -29.05 9.97
N ALA A 374 -16.82 -29.90 9.10
CA ALA A 374 -17.10 -31.30 9.40
C ALA A 374 -15.83 -32.16 9.50
N LEU A 375 -14.75 -31.83 8.79
CA LEU A 375 -13.42 -32.41 8.97
C LEU A 375 -12.77 -31.90 10.27
N ALA A 376 -12.76 -30.60 10.51
CA ALA A 376 -12.19 -29.99 11.72
C ALA A 376 -12.85 -30.53 13.01
N SER A 377 -14.18 -30.62 13.02
CA SER A 377 -14.96 -31.28 14.09
C SER A 377 -14.74 -32.81 14.18
N GLY A 378 -14.07 -33.40 13.20
CA GLY A 378 -13.73 -34.82 13.11
C GLY A 378 -12.36 -35.18 13.67
N ILE A 379 -11.41 -34.23 13.66
CA ILE A 379 -10.04 -34.34 14.17
C ILE A 379 -9.83 -33.64 15.54
N ASP A 380 -10.92 -33.24 16.21
CA ASP A 380 -10.95 -32.62 17.56
C ASP A 380 -10.17 -31.28 17.70
N THR A 381 -9.85 -30.60 16.58
CA THR A 381 -9.22 -29.26 16.60
C THR A 381 -10.19 -28.19 17.13
N GLN A 382 -9.65 -27.13 17.73
CA GLN A 382 -10.41 -25.96 18.19
C GLN A 382 -10.88 -25.03 17.06
N ILE A 383 -10.22 -25.04 15.90
CA ILE A 383 -10.41 -24.05 14.83
C ILE A 383 -11.59 -24.44 13.93
N ARG A 384 -12.40 -23.45 13.55
CA ARG A 384 -13.53 -23.54 12.63
C ARG A 384 -13.40 -22.43 11.57
N PHE A 385 -14.11 -22.58 10.46
CA PHE A 385 -14.15 -21.60 9.38
C PHE A 385 -15.52 -20.91 9.38
N ASN A 386 -15.54 -19.61 9.10
CA ASN A 386 -16.75 -18.81 9.03
C ASN A 386 -17.30 -18.79 7.59
N ASP A 387 -18.62 -18.85 7.42
CA ASP A 387 -19.27 -18.70 6.10
C ASP A 387 -19.40 -17.21 5.79
N ASN A 388 -18.29 -16.56 5.44
CA ASN A 388 -18.24 -15.11 5.19
C ASN A 388 -17.16 -14.74 4.17
N GLN A 389 -17.24 -13.51 3.64
CA GLN A 389 -16.14 -12.83 2.98
C GLN A 389 -15.59 -11.75 3.91
N VAL A 390 -14.27 -11.62 4.03
CA VAL A 390 -13.63 -10.44 4.63
C VAL A 390 -13.35 -9.45 3.52
N ILE A 391 -13.67 -8.18 3.76
CA ILE A 391 -13.38 -7.07 2.85
C ILE A 391 -12.72 -5.92 3.61
N ASP A 392 -11.82 -5.18 2.98
CA ASP A 392 -11.20 -3.98 3.54
C ASP A 392 -10.99 -2.95 2.44
N SER A 393 -11.58 -1.77 2.56
CA SER A 393 -11.49 -0.70 1.56
C SER A 393 -10.24 0.17 1.70
N GLU A 394 -9.49 0.05 2.80
CA GLU A 394 -8.32 0.87 3.12
C GLU A 394 -7.02 0.05 2.96
N ASN A 395 -7.03 -1.22 3.36
CA ASN A 395 -5.87 -2.12 3.32
C ASN A 395 -6.13 -3.31 2.38
N ASN A 396 -5.91 -3.13 1.07
CA ASN A 396 -6.12 -4.17 0.06
C ASN A 396 -5.20 -4.05 -1.17
N ALA A 397 -5.07 -5.16 -1.91
CA ALA A 397 -4.33 -5.22 -3.17
C ALA A 397 -5.22 -4.83 -4.39
N GLY A 398 -5.74 -3.61 -4.40
CA GLY A 398 -6.46 -3.02 -5.53
C GLY A 398 -7.93 -3.49 -5.71
N SER A 399 -8.53 -4.09 -4.69
CA SER A 399 -9.97 -4.41 -4.60
C SER A 399 -10.33 -4.84 -3.17
N ASP A 400 -11.46 -4.37 -2.62
CA ASP A 400 -11.84 -4.59 -1.21
C ASP A 400 -11.77 -6.05 -0.74
N PHE A 401 -12.07 -7.01 -1.63
CA PHE A 401 -12.10 -8.44 -1.33
C PHE A 401 -10.72 -9.11 -1.36
N VAL A 402 -9.64 -8.35 -1.57
CA VAL A 402 -8.24 -8.80 -1.55
C VAL A 402 -7.49 -8.08 -0.41
N PRO A 403 -7.92 -8.21 0.87
CA PRO A 403 -7.32 -7.50 1.97
C PRO A 403 -5.84 -7.87 2.18
N THR A 404 -5.05 -6.86 2.55
CA THR A 404 -3.65 -6.99 2.97
C THR A 404 -3.53 -6.68 4.47
N THR A 405 -2.50 -7.20 5.13
CA THR A 405 -2.32 -6.95 6.57
C THR A 405 -0.89 -7.13 7.07
N THR A 406 -0.60 -6.41 8.15
CA THR A 406 0.64 -6.36 8.94
C THR A 406 0.43 -6.82 10.40
N ASP A 407 -0.80 -7.19 10.83
CA ASP A 407 -1.09 -7.67 12.20
C ASP A 407 -0.68 -9.16 12.37
N LEU A 408 0.64 -9.38 12.36
CA LEU A 408 1.31 -10.66 12.48
C LEU A 408 1.79 -10.88 13.94
N ASP A 409 1.39 -11.98 14.59
CA ASP A 409 1.80 -12.30 15.96
C ASP A 409 3.24 -12.86 16.01
N THR A 410 4.21 -11.97 15.79
CA THR A 410 5.65 -12.22 15.90
C THR A 410 6.14 -12.41 17.35
N GLU A 411 5.33 -12.13 18.38
CA GLU A 411 5.70 -12.45 19.79
C GLU A 411 5.48 -13.95 20.09
N ASN A 412 4.43 -14.57 19.56
CA ASN A 412 4.13 -15.98 19.79
C ASN A 412 4.54 -16.91 18.63
N TYR A 413 4.63 -16.41 17.39
CA TYR A 413 4.95 -17.19 16.18
C TYR A 413 6.14 -16.64 15.37
N PRO A 414 7.27 -16.22 15.97
CA PRO A 414 8.37 -15.60 15.24
C PRO A 414 8.96 -16.49 14.12
N GLY A 415 8.95 -17.81 14.30
CA GLY A 415 9.42 -18.76 13.27
C GLY A 415 8.50 -18.88 12.05
N LEU A 416 7.20 -18.54 12.17
CA LEU A 416 6.26 -18.59 11.05
C LEU A 416 6.40 -17.37 10.13
N PHE A 417 6.78 -16.22 10.69
CA PHE A 417 6.90 -14.95 9.98
C PHE A 417 8.35 -14.55 9.67
N ALA A 418 9.33 -15.43 9.92
CA ALA A 418 10.72 -15.18 9.62
C ALA A 418 10.94 -14.97 8.10
N ASP A 419 11.61 -13.89 7.75
CA ASP A 419 12.02 -13.55 6.38
C ASP A 419 13.04 -14.59 5.82
N ARG A 420 13.01 -14.88 4.52
CA ARG A 420 13.79 -15.96 3.88
C ARG A 420 14.65 -15.48 2.71
N GLU A 421 15.96 -15.32 2.96
CA GLU A 421 16.98 -15.10 1.92
C GLU A 421 16.73 -15.96 0.65
N GLY A 422 16.39 -15.32 -0.47
CA GLY A 422 16.19 -15.98 -1.75
C GLY A 422 14.76 -16.36 -2.13
N LEU A 423 13.73 -15.79 -1.47
CA LEU A 423 12.47 -15.47 -2.16
C LEU A 423 12.42 -14.02 -2.61
N GLY A 424 11.51 -13.75 -3.55
CA GLY A 424 11.39 -12.44 -4.19
C GLY A 424 12.65 -12.03 -4.95
N LEU A 425 12.70 -10.75 -5.31
CA LEU A 425 13.82 -10.15 -6.03
C LEU A 425 14.54 -9.16 -5.11
N GLU A 426 15.62 -9.58 -4.47
CA GLU A 426 16.47 -8.69 -3.67
C GLU A 426 17.06 -7.57 -4.54
N LEU A 427 16.57 -6.34 -4.33
CA LEU A 427 17.05 -5.14 -5.01
C LEU A 427 17.61 -4.14 -4.00
N ASP A 428 18.89 -3.80 -4.14
CA ASP A 428 19.46 -2.60 -3.52
C ASP A 428 19.13 -1.42 -4.45
N PRO A 429 18.33 -0.41 -4.04
CA PRO A 429 18.02 0.75 -4.88
C PRO A 429 19.27 1.57 -5.28
N ASN A 430 20.41 1.32 -4.64
CA ASN A 430 21.71 1.93 -4.97
C ASN A 430 22.50 1.20 -6.08
N GLU A 431 22.04 0.04 -6.58
CA GLU A 431 22.70 -0.72 -7.67
C GLU A 431 21.96 -0.62 -9.03
N GLU A 432 22.68 -0.93 -10.11
CA GLU A 432 22.21 -0.89 -11.51
C GLU A 432 22.02 -2.32 -12.05
N TYR A 433 20.88 -2.63 -12.65
CA TYR A 433 20.49 -4.00 -13.03
C TYR A 433 20.33 -4.18 -14.56
N ASP A 434 21.13 -5.06 -15.18
CA ASP A 434 20.99 -5.46 -16.59
C ASP A 434 19.79 -6.44 -16.76
N VAL A 435 18.69 -6.00 -17.39
CA VAL A 435 17.43 -6.75 -17.55
C VAL A 435 16.98 -6.84 -19.02
N GLU A 436 16.30 -7.92 -19.45
CA GLU A 436 15.81 -8.09 -20.84
C GLU A 436 14.30 -7.75 -20.95
N VAL A 437 13.93 -6.81 -21.82
CA VAL A 437 12.52 -6.40 -22.01
C VAL A 437 11.69 -7.55 -22.59
N VAL A 438 10.64 -7.96 -21.88
CA VAL A 438 9.73 -9.06 -22.22
C VAL A 438 8.46 -8.55 -22.90
N SER A 439 7.88 -7.49 -22.34
CA SER A 439 6.63 -6.85 -22.80
C SER A 439 6.77 -5.33 -22.77
N VAL A 440 5.92 -4.66 -23.52
CA VAL A 440 5.56 -3.25 -23.32
C VAL A 440 4.03 -3.24 -23.26
N THR A 441 3.46 -2.65 -22.22
CA THR A 441 2.00 -2.62 -21.98
C THR A 441 1.40 -1.40 -22.67
N ASP A 442 2.00 -0.25 -22.44
CA ASP A 442 1.55 1.08 -22.86
C ASP A 442 2.79 2.00 -23.06
N GLY A 443 2.70 3.30 -22.78
CA GLY A 443 3.82 4.24 -22.93
C GLY A 443 4.77 4.34 -21.73
N ASP A 444 4.29 3.94 -20.53
CA ASP A 444 4.98 4.09 -19.24
C ASP A 444 5.04 2.81 -18.40
N THR A 445 4.50 1.69 -18.87
CA THR A 445 4.55 0.39 -18.18
C THR A 445 5.12 -0.71 -19.10
N ALA A 446 6.13 -1.43 -18.62
CA ALA A 446 6.82 -2.48 -19.37
C ALA A 446 7.36 -3.62 -18.47
N ASP A 447 7.37 -4.86 -18.99
CA ASP A 447 7.84 -6.03 -18.24
C ASP A 447 9.30 -6.37 -18.58
N VAL A 448 10.11 -6.76 -17.58
CA VAL A 448 11.54 -7.07 -17.74
C VAL A 448 11.94 -8.38 -17.04
N GLU A 449 12.76 -9.21 -17.71
CA GLU A 449 13.34 -10.45 -17.18
C GLU A 449 14.71 -10.16 -16.55
N PHE A 450 14.85 -10.46 -15.27
CA PHE A 450 16.12 -10.36 -14.53
C PHE A 450 17.02 -11.57 -14.83
N SER A 451 18.32 -11.46 -14.53
CA SER A 451 19.33 -12.42 -14.99
C SER A 451 19.17 -13.87 -14.48
N GLU A 452 18.30 -14.07 -13.48
CA GLU A 452 17.99 -15.36 -12.86
C GLU A 452 16.68 -15.99 -13.41
N GLY A 453 15.84 -15.20 -14.11
CA GLY A 453 14.63 -15.66 -14.82
C GLY A 453 13.30 -15.15 -14.26
N GLN A 454 13.32 -14.37 -13.19
CA GLN A 454 12.14 -13.65 -12.67
C GLN A 454 11.75 -12.50 -13.62
N VAL A 455 10.44 -12.26 -13.76
CA VAL A 455 9.89 -11.19 -14.60
C VAL A 455 9.10 -10.23 -13.73
N GLU A 456 9.47 -8.95 -13.79
CA GLU A 456 8.82 -7.86 -13.03
C GLU A 456 8.20 -6.86 -13.99
N SER A 457 7.12 -6.19 -13.57
CA SER A 457 6.54 -5.07 -14.31
C SER A 457 7.03 -3.74 -13.72
N ILE A 458 7.50 -2.85 -14.59
CA ILE A 458 8.09 -1.55 -14.25
C ILE A 458 7.09 -0.45 -14.58
N ARG A 459 6.69 0.39 -13.62
CA ARG A 459 6.17 1.74 -13.91
C ARG A 459 7.38 2.64 -14.13
N ILE A 460 7.42 3.25 -15.29
CA ILE A 460 8.55 4.03 -15.80
C ILE A 460 8.47 5.40 -15.11
N LEU A 461 9.28 5.53 -14.06
CA LEU A 461 9.18 6.58 -13.06
C LEU A 461 9.32 7.99 -13.65
N GLY A 462 8.49 8.92 -13.17
CA GLY A 462 8.51 10.34 -13.54
C GLY A 462 7.92 10.69 -14.91
N ILE A 463 7.19 9.76 -15.54
CA ILE A 463 6.41 10.03 -16.75
C ILE A 463 5.01 9.41 -16.65
N ASP A 464 4.04 10.03 -17.30
CA ASP A 464 2.72 9.48 -17.53
C ASP A 464 2.33 9.60 -19.01
N THR A 465 1.65 8.60 -19.56
CA THR A 465 1.30 8.55 -21.00
C THR A 465 -0.19 8.38 -21.23
N PRO A 466 -0.77 9.03 -22.28
CA PRO A 466 -2.22 9.10 -22.42
C PRO A 466 -2.92 7.74 -22.47
N GLU A 467 -4.04 7.65 -21.77
CA GLU A 467 -4.73 6.40 -21.50
C GLU A 467 -5.24 5.73 -22.79
N THR A 468 -5.26 4.39 -22.78
CA THR A 468 -5.52 3.57 -23.98
C THR A 468 -6.80 2.74 -23.84
N GLY A 469 -7.16 1.98 -24.88
CA GLY A 469 -8.29 1.04 -24.80
C GLY A 469 -9.63 1.69 -24.42
N ASP A 470 -10.29 1.18 -23.39
CA ASP A 470 -11.60 1.64 -22.91
C ASP A 470 -11.53 2.45 -21.58
N THR A 471 -10.34 2.75 -21.03
CA THR A 471 -10.15 3.58 -19.81
C THR A 471 -10.68 5.02 -19.99
N GLU A 472 -11.02 5.73 -18.92
CA GLU A 472 -11.29 7.18 -18.99
C GLU A 472 -10.02 7.97 -18.59
N GLU A 473 -9.95 9.26 -18.91
CA GLU A 473 -8.71 10.05 -19.02
C GLU A 473 -8.90 11.41 -18.35
N ARG A 474 -7.98 11.83 -17.46
CA ARG A 474 -8.11 13.07 -16.68
C ARG A 474 -7.57 14.27 -17.46
N LEU A 475 -8.37 14.76 -18.40
CA LEU A 475 -8.03 15.87 -19.32
C LEU A 475 -7.37 17.10 -18.68
N GLN A 476 -7.71 17.38 -17.42
CA GLN A 476 -7.24 18.48 -16.59
C GLN A 476 -5.70 18.53 -16.49
N GLU A 477 -5.05 17.37 -16.45
CA GLU A 477 -3.59 17.20 -16.38
C GLU A 477 -2.89 17.60 -17.69
N TYR A 478 -3.61 17.53 -18.81
CA TYR A 478 -3.07 17.69 -20.15
C TYR A 478 -3.33 19.10 -20.72
N GLU A 479 -2.41 20.04 -20.42
CA GLU A 479 -2.49 21.45 -20.85
C GLU A 479 -2.92 21.65 -22.32
N GLY A 480 -4.00 22.40 -22.52
CA GLY A 480 -4.55 22.79 -23.82
C GLY A 480 -5.30 21.68 -24.56
N ILE A 481 -5.60 20.55 -23.91
CA ILE A 481 -6.26 19.40 -24.52
C ILE A 481 -7.65 19.18 -23.90
N ASP A 482 -8.69 19.36 -24.73
CA ASP A 482 -10.11 19.14 -24.39
C ASP A 482 -10.75 17.97 -25.19
N ASP A 483 -10.01 17.30 -26.09
CA ASP A 483 -10.53 16.20 -26.93
C ASP A 483 -9.97 14.84 -26.48
N ALA A 484 -10.62 14.23 -25.48
CA ALA A 484 -10.24 12.93 -24.92
C ALA A 484 -10.11 11.81 -25.96
N GLN A 485 -10.87 11.86 -27.07
CA GLN A 485 -10.73 10.86 -28.13
C GLN A 485 -9.48 11.11 -28.97
N ALA A 486 -9.08 12.37 -29.19
CA ALA A 486 -7.81 12.71 -29.83
C ALA A 486 -6.60 12.41 -28.94
N LEU A 487 -6.74 12.60 -27.61
CA LEU A 487 -5.72 12.26 -26.62
C LEU A 487 -5.52 10.74 -26.51
N LYS A 488 -6.60 9.96 -26.48
CA LYS A 488 -6.55 8.49 -26.60
C LYS A 488 -5.99 7.99 -27.94
N ASP A 489 -6.32 8.65 -29.06
CA ASP A 489 -5.67 8.40 -30.36
C ASP A 489 -4.15 8.71 -30.31
N LYS A 490 -3.68 9.51 -29.35
CA LYS A 490 -2.26 9.77 -29.06
C LYS A 490 -1.63 8.76 -28.10
N GLY A 491 -2.37 8.20 -27.14
CA GLY A 491 -1.91 7.07 -26.31
C GLY A 491 -1.52 5.84 -27.15
N ASP A 492 -2.33 5.52 -28.16
CA ASP A 492 -2.04 4.51 -29.19
C ASP A 492 -0.70 4.79 -29.94
N GLU A 493 -0.35 6.07 -30.15
CA GLU A 493 0.93 6.50 -30.74
C GLU A 493 2.10 6.50 -29.72
N ALA A 494 1.86 6.81 -28.43
CA ALA A 494 2.83 6.78 -27.34
C ALA A 494 3.27 5.35 -26.99
N THR A 495 2.32 4.43 -26.86
CA THR A 495 2.59 2.98 -26.73
C THR A 495 3.40 2.46 -27.93
N THR A 496 3.08 2.94 -29.14
CA THR A 496 3.86 2.64 -30.35
C THR A 496 5.28 3.24 -30.26
N TYR A 497 5.50 4.38 -29.60
CA TYR A 497 6.84 4.93 -29.36
C TYR A 497 7.63 4.02 -28.38
N ALA A 498 7.01 3.62 -27.27
CA ALA A 498 7.60 2.69 -26.28
C ALA A 498 8.05 1.37 -26.92
N GLU A 499 7.18 0.68 -27.69
CA GLU A 499 7.51 -0.53 -28.47
C GLU A 499 8.77 -0.38 -29.36
N ASN A 500 9.08 0.84 -29.83
CA ASN A 500 10.19 1.11 -30.74
C ASN A 500 11.49 1.53 -30.03
N GLN A 501 11.44 2.00 -28.78
CA GLN A 501 12.65 2.24 -27.96
C GLN A 501 13.02 0.99 -27.15
N LEU A 502 12.02 0.36 -26.52
CA LEU A 502 12.12 -0.85 -25.70
C LEU A 502 11.87 -2.11 -26.58
N GLU A 503 12.72 -2.34 -27.59
CA GLU A 503 12.55 -3.50 -28.50
C GLU A 503 12.61 -4.82 -27.71
N VAL A 504 11.50 -5.56 -27.63
CA VAL A 504 11.40 -6.84 -26.89
C VAL A 504 12.53 -7.82 -27.26
N GLY A 505 13.20 -8.36 -26.24
CA GLY A 505 14.44 -9.12 -26.37
C GLY A 505 15.70 -8.25 -26.51
N SER A 506 15.65 -7.01 -26.02
CA SER A 506 16.82 -6.14 -25.81
C SER A 506 17.09 -5.96 -24.32
N THR A 507 18.36 -5.83 -23.97
CA THR A 507 18.79 -5.56 -22.60
C THR A 507 18.79 -4.05 -22.35
N VAL A 508 18.14 -3.61 -21.28
CA VAL A 508 18.23 -2.24 -20.72
C VAL A 508 18.88 -2.32 -19.34
N THR A 509 19.36 -1.19 -18.82
CA THR A 509 19.84 -1.11 -17.44
C THR A 509 18.81 -0.37 -16.60
N LEU A 510 18.24 -1.06 -15.61
CA LEU A 510 17.29 -0.54 -14.63
C LEU A 510 18.03 0.13 -13.46
N SER A 511 17.51 1.26 -12.99
CA SER A 511 17.94 1.94 -11.77
C SER A 511 16.76 2.69 -11.12
N PHE A 512 16.90 3.03 -9.84
CA PHE A 512 15.85 3.62 -9.00
C PHE A 512 16.17 5.09 -8.67
N ASP A 513 15.22 5.85 -8.13
CA ASP A 513 15.46 7.17 -7.52
C ASP A 513 15.63 7.02 -6.00
N GLU A 514 16.34 7.94 -5.33
CA GLU A 514 16.56 7.84 -3.86
C GLU A 514 15.45 8.51 -3.05
N ASN A 515 14.54 9.24 -3.71
CA ASN A 515 13.38 9.90 -3.10
C ASN A 515 12.07 9.10 -3.23
N GLU A 516 12.06 8.00 -3.99
CA GLU A 516 10.86 7.25 -4.38
C GLU A 516 10.90 5.82 -3.84
N GLY A 517 9.73 5.19 -3.69
CA GLY A 517 9.63 3.79 -3.25
C GLY A 517 10.19 2.80 -4.29
N LEU A 518 10.70 1.65 -3.84
CA LEU A 518 11.17 0.59 -4.75
C LEU A 518 10.03 0.05 -5.63
N ARG A 519 8.83 -0.07 -5.04
CA ARG A 519 7.56 -0.42 -5.68
C ARG A 519 6.51 0.65 -5.34
N GLY A 520 5.57 0.88 -6.26
CA GLY A 520 4.39 1.69 -6.00
C GLY A 520 3.17 0.85 -5.58
N ASN A 521 2.05 1.50 -5.30
CA ASN A 521 0.80 0.93 -4.72
C ASN A 521 0.13 -0.22 -5.51
N PHE A 522 0.69 -0.62 -6.65
CA PHE A 522 0.21 -1.68 -7.53
C PHE A 522 1.28 -2.77 -7.76
N GLY A 523 2.20 -2.98 -6.81
CA GLY A 523 3.30 -3.96 -6.87
C GLY A 523 4.41 -3.63 -7.89
N ARG A 524 4.14 -2.83 -8.92
CA ARG A 524 5.08 -2.42 -9.98
C ARG A 524 6.34 -1.75 -9.39
N LEU A 525 7.51 -2.16 -9.86
CA LEU A 525 8.79 -1.49 -9.55
C LEU A 525 8.80 -0.07 -10.17
N LEU A 526 9.31 0.93 -9.44
CA LEU A 526 9.41 2.31 -9.93
C LEU A 526 10.81 2.56 -10.53
N GLY A 527 10.91 2.62 -11.87
CA GLY A 527 12.21 2.46 -12.55
C GLY A 527 12.55 3.49 -13.63
N PHE A 528 13.84 3.85 -13.69
CA PHE A 528 14.48 4.43 -14.86
C PHE A 528 15.09 3.34 -15.75
N LEU A 529 14.92 3.43 -17.07
CA LEU A 529 15.46 2.44 -18.02
C LEU A 529 16.52 3.06 -18.95
N GLU A 530 17.83 2.84 -18.70
CA GLU A 530 18.88 3.23 -19.65
C GLU A 530 18.89 2.30 -20.88
N LEU A 531 18.71 2.90 -22.05
CA LEU A 531 18.75 2.24 -23.35
C LEU A 531 20.19 1.96 -23.82
N PRO A 532 20.43 0.93 -24.66
CA PRO A 532 21.76 0.55 -25.17
C PRO A 532 22.61 1.61 -25.91
N ASP A 533 22.10 2.82 -26.15
CA ASP A 533 22.88 3.96 -26.66
C ASP A 533 23.38 4.95 -25.59
N GLY A 534 23.00 4.76 -24.32
CA GLY A 534 23.42 5.57 -23.18
C GLY A 534 22.50 6.75 -22.90
N SER A 535 21.19 6.49 -22.83
CA SER A 535 20.14 7.47 -22.51
C SER A 535 18.98 6.80 -21.78
N VAL A 536 18.46 7.43 -20.74
CA VAL A 536 17.24 6.99 -20.05
C VAL A 536 16.02 7.12 -20.99
N TYR A 537 15.15 6.11 -21.01
CA TYR A 537 13.91 6.11 -21.80
C TYR A 537 12.91 7.17 -21.30
N ASN A 538 12.74 7.26 -19.98
CA ASN A 538 11.79 8.15 -19.30
C ASN A 538 11.95 9.60 -19.80
N ALA A 539 13.13 10.20 -19.61
CA ALA A 539 13.47 11.53 -20.15
C ALA A 539 13.37 11.64 -21.69
N LYS A 540 13.56 10.55 -22.44
CA LYS A 540 13.41 10.52 -23.90
C LYS A 540 11.94 10.59 -24.35
N ALA A 541 11.04 9.94 -23.62
CA ALA A 541 9.60 10.02 -23.87
C ALA A 541 9.12 11.47 -23.73
N VAL A 542 9.59 12.18 -22.70
CA VAL A 542 9.32 13.62 -22.51
C VAL A 542 10.02 14.49 -23.57
N GLU A 543 11.32 14.27 -23.89
CA GLU A 543 12.05 15.05 -24.92
C GLU A 543 11.43 14.93 -26.33
N ASP A 544 10.93 13.75 -26.72
CA ASP A 544 10.23 13.53 -27.99
C ASP A 544 8.71 13.83 -27.89
N GLY A 545 8.19 14.25 -26.73
CA GLY A 545 6.82 14.72 -26.49
C GLY A 545 5.74 13.65 -26.33
N TRP A 546 6.07 12.40 -26.00
CA TRP A 546 5.12 11.28 -25.89
C TRP A 546 4.52 11.04 -24.52
N ALA A 547 4.99 11.77 -23.51
CA ALA A 547 4.54 11.70 -22.13
C ALA A 547 4.38 13.12 -21.54
N ARG A 548 3.53 13.24 -20.52
CA ARG A 548 3.64 14.32 -19.53
C ARG A 548 4.62 13.88 -18.42
N VAL A 549 5.11 14.83 -17.66
CA VAL A 549 5.63 14.59 -16.31
C VAL A 549 4.43 14.47 -15.37
N TYR A 550 4.57 13.66 -14.32
CA TYR A 550 3.72 13.77 -13.15
C TYR A 550 4.54 14.31 -11.99
N ASP A 551 3.97 15.22 -11.22
CA ASP A 551 4.64 15.83 -10.08
C ASP A 551 4.72 14.84 -8.92
N SER A 552 5.93 14.52 -8.45
CA SER A 552 6.19 13.66 -7.29
C SER A 552 7.54 14.00 -6.64
N GLY A 553 7.96 13.30 -5.59
CA GLY A 553 9.23 13.55 -4.88
C GLY A 553 10.50 13.34 -5.71
N LEU A 554 10.38 12.76 -6.91
CA LEU A 554 11.40 12.48 -7.92
C LEU A 554 12.58 13.47 -7.97
N GLY A 555 13.80 12.99 -7.71
CA GLY A 555 15.04 13.80 -7.74
C GLY A 555 15.44 14.36 -9.12
N ASN A 556 14.70 14.06 -10.19
CA ASN A 556 14.90 14.56 -11.54
C ASN A 556 13.70 15.38 -12.09
N HIS A 557 12.66 15.63 -11.27
CA HIS A 557 11.40 16.27 -11.68
C HIS A 557 11.60 17.56 -12.51
N ASP A 558 12.25 18.56 -11.93
CA ASP A 558 12.44 19.88 -12.52
C ASP A 558 13.28 19.83 -13.83
N ALA A 559 14.07 18.77 -14.02
CA ALA A 559 14.81 18.50 -15.25
C ALA A 559 13.95 17.85 -16.34
N TYR A 560 12.90 17.12 -15.97
CA TYR A 560 11.93 16.52 -16.89
C TYR A 560 10.89 17.56 -17.31
N TRP A 561 10.41 18.40 -16.38
CA TRP A 561 9.53 19.52 -16.70
C TRP A 561 10.16 20.48 -17.73
N ASP A 562 11.47 20.71 -17.64
CA ASP A 562 12.25 21.54 -18.60
C ASP A 562 12.33 20.90 -20.01
N LEU A 563 12.17 19.57 -20.10
CA LEU A 563 11.99 18.84 -21.37
C LEU A 563 10.55 18.91 -21.87
N GLU A 564 9.56 18.77 -20.98
CA GLU A 564 8.15 18.81 -21.36
C GLU A 564 7.78 20.18 -21.89
N ARG A 565 8.10 21.25 -21.17
CA ARG A 565 7.90 22.64 -21.62
C ARG A 565 8.53 22.87 -23.00
N ALA A 566 9.68 22.26 -23.29
CA ALA A 566 10.31 22.34 -24.61
C ALA A 566 9.56 21.55 -25.71
N ALA A 567 8.89 20.44 -25.37
CA ALA A 567 8.01 19.69 -26.27
C ALA A 567 6.66 20.40 -26.49
N ARG A 568 6.06 20.99 -25.44
CA ARG A 568 4.86 21.85 -25.51
C ARG A 568 5.11 23.07 -26.42
N ASP A 569 6.20 23.80 -26.18
CA ASP A 569 6.63 24.97 -26.97
C ASP A 569 6.99 24.62 -28.45
N ALA A 570 7.25 23.34 -28.75
CA ALA A 570 7.47 22.81 -30.09
C ALA A 570 6.20 22.30 -30.79
N GLY A 571 5.21 21.81 -30.03
CA GLY A 571 4.06 21.06 -30.52
C GLY A 571 4.45 19.68 -31.06
N ASP A 572 5.38 18.98 -30.39
CA ASP A 572 5.82 17.63 -30.74
C ASP A 572 5.03 16.56 -29.95
N GLY A 573 4.91 15.35 -30.50
CA GLY A 573 4.29 14.19 -29.83
C GLY A 573 2.78 14.33 -29.54
N ILE A 574 2.37 14.26 -28.27
CA ILE A 574 0.99 14.45 -27.81
C ILE A 574 0.58 15.93 -27.93
N TRP A 575 1.52 16.84 -27.74
CA TRP A 575 1.30 18.30 -27.80
C TRP A 575 1.00 18.81 -29.22
N GLU A 576 1.00 17.94 -30.25
CA GLU A 576 0.44 18.24 -31.58
C GLU A 576 -1.06 18.64 -31.55
N ILE A 577 -1.81 18.31 -30.49
CA ILE A 577 -3.25 18.62 -30.34
C ILE A 577 -3.57 19.67 -29.26
N SER A 578 -2.59 20.23 -28.56
CA SER A 578 -2.78 21.27 -27.54
C SER A 578 -3.03 22.66 -28.15
N ASP A 579 -3.97 23.43 -27.60
CA ASP A 579 -4.28 24.82 -27.99
C ASP A 579 -4.74 25.65 -26.77
N VAL A 580 -3.82 25.97 -25.85
CA VAL A 580 -4.08 26.77 -24.63
C VAL A 580 -4.69 28.17 -24.91
N GLU A 581 -4.54 28.74 -26.13
CA GLU A 581 -5.28 29.97 -26.53
C GLU A 581 -6.79 29.73 -26.76
N ALA A 582 -7.27 28.49 -26.68
CA ALA A 582 -8.64 28.07 -26.96
C ALA A 582 -9.37 27.39 -25.79
N THR A 583 -8.67 27.01 -24.71
CA THR A 583 -9.24 26.38 -23.51
C THR A 583 -10.36 27.24 -22.90
N PRO A 584 -11.52 26.66 -22.55
CA PRO A 584 -12.64 27.42 -22.00
C PRO A 584 -12.37 27.86 -20.55
N VAL A 585 -12.78 29.09 -20.21
CA VAL A 585 -12.94 29.50 -18.80
C VAL A 585 -14.08 28.70 -18.19
N VAL A 586 -13.76 27.94 -17.14
CA VAL A 586 -14.71 27.22 -16.27
C VAL A 586 -14.74 27.88 -14.88
N GLY A 587 -15.81 27.67 -14.11
CA GLY A 587 -15.87 28.05 -12.68
C GLY A 587 -15.81 29.54 -12.31
N ASP A 588 -15.67 30.48 -13.25
CA ASP A 588 -15.47 31.92 -12.94
C ASP A 588 -16.78 32.68 -12.61
N GLU A 589 -17.47 32.24 -11.56
CA GLU A 589 -18.59 32.98 -10.95
C GLU A 589 -18.15 33.78 -9.71
N SER A 590 -18.99 34.69 -9.21
CA SER A 590 -18.70 35.42 -7.97
C SER A 590 -18.80 34.51 -6.74
N VAL A 591 -17.85 34.63 -5.82
CA VAL A 591 -17.73 33.79 -4.62
C VAL A 591 -18.89 34.08 -3.65
N ASP A 592 -19.93 33.23 -3.67
CA ASP A 592 -21.07 33.29 -2.75
C ASP A 592 -20.81 32.47 -1.44
N GLU A 593 -20.07 31.37 -1.52
CA GLU A 593 -19.63 30.52 -0.39
C GLU A 593 -18.23 29.96 -0.66
N LEU A 594 -17.45 29.68 0.40
CA LEU A 594 -16.13 29.04 0.34
C LEU A 594 -16.10 27.76 1.18
N PHE A 595 -15.30 26.80 0.72
CA PHE A 595 -14.99 25.55 1.40
C PHE A 595 -13.53 25.55 1.88
N VAL A 596 -13.27 25.10 3.11
CA VAL A 596 -11.90 24.93 3.63
C VAL A 596 -11.79 23.53 4.25
N PRO A 597 -11.11 22.57 3.61
CA PRO A 597 -10.95 21.22 4.16
C PRO A 597 -10.01 21.22 5.37
N PHE A 598 -10.26 20.29 6.28
CA PHE A 598 -9.49 19.99 7.48
C PHE A 598 -9.09 21.25 8.31
N ALA A 599 -9.99 22.23 8.41
CA ALA A 599 -9.64 23.61 8.66
C ALA A 599 -8.93 23.86 10.01
N SER A 600 -7.88 24.67 9.96
CA SER A 600 -7.15 25.22 11.10
C SER A 600 -7.33 26.74 11.15
N SER A 601 -7.36 27.32 12.35
CA SER A 601 -7.51 28.79 12.49
C SER A 601 -6.21 29.53 12.18
N VAL A 602 -6.29 30.71 11.56
CA VAL A 602 -5.12 31.54 11.26
C VAL A 602 -4.88 32.57 12.36
N ALA A 603 -3.71 32.49 12.98
CA ALA A 603 -3.27 33.28 14.11
C ALA A 603 -2.04 34.15 13.77
N THR A 604 -1.40 34.70 14.81
CA THR A 604 -0.04 35.25 14.73
C THR A 604 0.81 34.75 15.88
N ALA A 605 2.14 34.82 15.73
CA ALA A 605 3.09 34.41 16.78
C ALA A 605 2.97 35.18 18.13
N ASP A 606 2.25 36.31 18.18
CA ASP A 606 1.95 37.09 19.41
C ASP A 606 0.48 36.93 19.89
N GLY A 607 -0.35 36.13 19.18
CA GLY A 607 -1.76 35.84 19.48
C GLY A 607 -2.71 36.09 18.29
N ALA A 608 -3.97 36.44 18.57
CA ALA A 608 -4.98 36.65 17.53
C ALA A 608 -4.59 37.75 16.51
N ILE A 609 -4.78 37.44 15.23
CA ILE A 609 -4.64 38.34 14.08
C ILE A 609 -5.59 39.56 14.16
N ALA A 610 -5.29 40.61 13.41
CA ALA A 610 -6.14 41.80 13.29
C ALA A 610 -7.11 41.64 12.10
N GLY A 611 -8.39 41.98 12.29
CA GLY A 611 -9.41 41.81 11.24
C GLY A 611 -9.12 42.54 9.93
N ASP A 612 -8.36 43.64 9.95
CA ASP A 612 -7.85 44.31 8.73
C ASP A 612 -6.72 43.53 8.01
N ARG A 613 -6.63 42.22 8.27
CA ARG A 613 -5.77 41.19 7.66
C ARG A 613 -6.49 39.84 7.48
N VAL A 614 -7.80 39.76 7.72
CA VAL A 614 -8.60 38.52 7.66
C VAL A 614 -9.70 38.69 6.60
N PRO A 615 -9.51 38.22 5.36
CA PRO A 615 -10.56 38.26 4.35
C PRO A 615 -11.68 37.23 4.62
N VAL A 616 -11.37 36.09 5.27
CA VAL A 616 -12.30 34.99 5.54
C VAL A 616 -12.21 34.54 6.99
N GLU A 617 -13.35 34.58 7.70
CA GLU A 617 -13.57 33.91 8.99
C GLU A 617 -14.53 32.73 8.77
N SER A 618 -14.58 31.76 9.68
CA SER A 618 -15.65 30.76 9.75
C SER A 618 -16.99 31.39 10.19
N GLU A 619 -18.10 30.65 10.08
CA GLU A 619 -19.39 31.05 10.69
C GLU A 619 -19.33 31.12 12.24
N GLY A 620 -18.32 30.48 12.85
CA GLY A 620 -17.96 30.64 14.26
C GLY A 620 -17.31 31.99 14.60
N GLY A 621 -16.69 32.64 13.61
CA GLY A 621 -15.88 33.85 13.77
C GLY A 621 -14.41 33.58 14.11
N ASP A 622 -13.89 32.42 13.71
CA ASP A 622 -12.47 32.07 13.81
C ASP A 622 -11.80 32.29 12.43
N PRO A 623 -10.66 33.00 12.31
CA PRO A 623 -10.06 33.31 11.01
C PRO A 623 -9.65 32.05 10.24
N LEU A 624 -10.02 31.96 8.97
CA LEU A 624 -9.65 30.84 8.07
C LEU A 624 -8.59 31.25 7.04
N VAL A 625 -8.45 32.55 6.75
CA VAL A 625 -7.37 33.09 5.91
C VAL A 625 -6.77 34.33 6.56
N GLY A 626 -5.45 34.45 6.54
CA GLY A 626 -4.72 35.62 7.02
C GLY A 626 -3.75 36.17 5.98
N VAL A 627 -3.65 37.50 5.88
CA VAL A 627 -2.83 38.19 4.87
C VAL A 627 -1.79 39.10 5.52
N ASP A 628 -0.53 38.98 5.10
CA ASP A 628 0.57 39.90 5.41
C ASP A 628 1.10 40.61 4.15
N GLY A 629 0.28 41.48 3.57
CA GLY A 629 0.66 42.39 2.47
C GLY A 629 1.73 43.45 2.84
N ALA A 630 2.43 43.30 3.97
CA ALA A 630 3.70 43.99 4.23
C ALA A 630 4.94 43.16 3.83
N ASN A 631 4.76 41.84 3.69
CA ASN A 631 5.76 40.84 3.31
C ASN A 631 5.33 40.00 2.08
N ASN A 632 4.19 40.29 1.44
CA ASN A 632 3.61 39.52 0.32
C ASN A 632 3.35 38.03 0.65
N VAL A 633 2.95 37.73 1.89
CA VAL A 633 2.60 36.37 2.34
C VAL A 633 1.10 36.29 2.67
N ALA A 634 0.44 35.21 2.30
CA ALA A 634 -0.84 34.80 2.88
C ALA A 634 -0.72 33.40 3.52
N LEU A 635 -1.60 33.09 4.46
CA LEU A 635 -1.74 31.77 5.08
C LEU A 635 -3.22 31.34 5.03
N LEU A 636 -3.47 30.18 4.44
CA LEU A 636 -4.74 29.48 4.36
C LEU A 636 -4.82 28.45 5.50
N GLY A 637 -5.98 28.33 6.12
CA GLY A 637 -6.22 27.42 7.25
C GLY A 637 -6.28 25.92 6.89
N GLY A 638 -6.37 25.60 5.61
CA GLY A 638 -6.44 24.23 5.08
C GLY A 638 -5.87 24.15 3.66
N PRO A 639 -5.60 22.95 3.13
CA PRO A 639 -5.19 22.76 1.74
C PRO A 639 -6.36 23.06 0.80
N LEU A 640 -6.36 24.21 0.13
CA LEU A 640 -7.32 24.50 -0.93
C LEU A 640 -6.59 25.06 -2.16
N PRO A 641 -6.89 24.53 -3.36
CA PRO A 641 -8.00 23.65 -3.70
C PRO A 641 -7.60 22.17 -3.67
N ALA A 642 -8.15 21.39 -2.72
CA ALA A 642 -7.96 19.95 -2.69
C ALA A 642 -8.91 19.25 -3.66
N GLU A 643 -8.39 18.58 -4.69
CA GLU A 643 -9.22 17.94 -5.71
C GLU A 643 -9.95 16.67 -5.24
N SER A 644 -9.55 16.08 -4.10
CA SER A 644 -10.23 14.95 -3.46
C SER A 644 -11.67 15.23 -3.00
N PHE A 645 -12.16 16.46 -3.19
CA PHE A 645 -13.56 16.86 -3.00
C PHE A 645 -14.31 17.15 -4.33
N GLU A 646 -13.67 17.03 -5.49
CA GLU A 646 -14.34 17.13 -6.80
C GLU A 646 -15.13 15.87 -7.13
N SER A 647 -16.25 16.02 -7.84
CA SER A 647 -17.27 14.96 -7.98
C SER A 647 -16.85 13.72 -8.74
N ASP A 648 -15.80 13.84 -9.55
CA ASP A 648 -15.28 12.75 -10.37
C ASP A 648 -14.12 12.02 -9.66
N GLU A 649 -13.63 12.58 -8.55
CA GLU A 649 -12.52 12.05 -7.72
C GLU A 649 -13.00 11.41 -6.40
N ASN A 650 -14.32 11.40 -6.10
CA ASN A 650 -14.85 10.80 -4.87
C ASN A 650 -16.20 10.05 -5.03
N ASP A 651 -16.26 8.82 -4.52
CA ASP A 651 -17.46 7.97 -4.52
C ASP A 651 -18.58 8.44 -3.55
N GLU A 652 -18.28 9.38 -2.63
CA GLU A 652 -19.28 9.93 -1.71
C GLU A 652 -20.26 10.91 -2.40
N GLY A 653 -19.91 11.44 -3.57
CA GLY A 653 -20.67 12.46 -4.27
C GLY A 653 -20.59 13.84 -3.58
N LEU A 654 -19.47 14.12 -2.93
CA LEU A 654 -19.03 15.47 -2.58
C LEU A 654 -18.63 16.21 -3.88
N SER A 655 -18.61 17.53 -3.85
CA SER A 655 -18.28 18.36 -5.02
C SER A 655 -17.83 19.74 -4.53
N THR A 656 -16.69 20.22 -5.02
CA THR A 656 -16.20 21.58 -4.76
C THR A 656 -16.67 22.60 -5.80
N GLU A 657 -17.20 22.18 -6.95
CA GLU A 657 -17.85 23.03 -7.96
C GLU A 657 -18.77 24.16 -7.40
N PRO A 658 -19.57 23.96 -6.33
CA PRO A 658 -20.48 25.00 -5.83
C PRO A 658 -19.80 26.12 -5.04
N TYR A 659 -18.50 26.02 -4.77
CA TYR A 659 -17.74 26.93 -3.91
C TYR A 659 -16.74 27.74 -4.73
N GLY A 660 -16.62 29.04 -4.46
CA GLY A 660 -15.78 29.95 -5.23
C GLY A 660 -14.27 29.83 -4.94
N ASN A 661 -13.77 28.64 -4.64
CA ASN A 661 -12.42 28.39 -4.13
C ASN A 661 -11.33 28.82 -5.13
N TYR A 662 -11.45 28.44 -6.40
CA TYR A 662 -10.45 28.76 -7.44
C TYR A 662 -10.39 30.28 -7.70
N VAL A 663 -11.56 30.91 -7.81
CA VAL A 663 -11.74 32.36 -8.01
C VAL A 663 -11.14 33.13 -6.84
N PHE A 664 -11.43 32.71 -5.60
CA PHE A 664 -10.88 33.31 -4.39
C PHE A 664 -9.35 33.19 -4.33
N LEU A 665 -8.79 32.01 -4.59
CA LEU A 665 -7.34 31.78 -4.56
C LEU A 665 -6.61 32.60 -5.63
N THR A 666 -7.16 32.68 -6.84
CA THR A 666 -6.57 33.45 -7.94
C THR A 666 -6.62 34.95 -7.67
N ASN A 667 -7.75 35.47 -7.16
CA ASN A 667 -7.83 36.85 -6.69
C ASN A 667 -6.87 37.13 -5.51
N LEU A 668 -6.67 36.16 -4.61
CA LEU A 668 -5.78 36.29 -3.45
C LEU A 668 -4.31 36.36 -3.88
N ILE A 669 -3.90 35.51 -4.84
CA ILE A 669 -2.59 35.55 -5.49
C ILE A 669 -2.30 36.95 -6.03
N ASP A 670 -3.19 37.48 -6.87
CA ASP A 670 -2.98 38.79 -7.48
C ASP A 670 -3.01 39.94 -6.46
N ALA A 671 -3.87 39.87 -5.45
CA ALA A 671 -3.98 40.87 -4.37
C ALA A 671 -2.81 40.85 -3.36
N VAL A 672 -2.09 39.72 -3.24
CA VAL A 672 -0.86 39.58 -2.42
C VAL A 672 0.39 39.94 -3.22
N SER A 673 0.35 39.80 -4.56
CA SER A 673 1.42 40.17 -5.48
C SER A 673 1.63 41.69 -5.60
N ALA A 674 2.70 42.11 -6.26
CA ALA A 674 2.96 43.52 -6.55
C ALA A 674 2.22 44.04 -7.80
N ASP A 675 1.25 44.97 -7.64
CA ASP A 675 0.56 45.80 -8.66
C ASP A 675 0.87 45.44 -10.15
N GLY A 676 0.21 44.41 -10.68
CA GLY A 676 0.38 43.99 -12.09
C GLY A 676 1.63 43.15 -12.36
N ARG A 677 1.89 42.15 -11.50
CA ARG A 677 2.80 41.04 -11.80
C ARG A 677 2.05 40.01 -12.64
N GLU A 678 2.60 39.70 -13.81
CA GLU A 678 2.14 38.66 -14.73
C GLU A 678 3.08 37.44 -14.56
N GLY A 679 2.60 36.22 -14.82
CA GLY A 679 3.40 34.99 -14.70
C GLY A 679 2.56 33.75 -14.40
N SER A 680 3.22 32.58 -14.35
CA SER A 680 2.64 31.30 -13.90
C SER A 680 2.46 31.25 -12.38
N VAL A 681 1.69 30.28 -11.88
CA VAL A 681 1.58 29.97 -10.45
C VAL A 681 2.37 28.70 -10.18
N VAL A 682 3.39 28.77 -9.33
CA VAL A 682 4.20 27.60 -8.95
C VAL A 682 3.65 27.00 -7.65
N ILE A 683 3.64 25.68 -7.52
CA ILE A 683 3.40 24.94 -6.27
C ILE A 683 4.63 24.10 -5.89
N ASP A 684 4.82 23.82 -4.60
CA ASP A 684 5.83 22.89 -4.10
C ASP A 684 5.39 21.44 -4.38
N GLY A 685 6.16 20.72 -5.20
CA GLY A 685 6.01 19.27 -5.43
C GLY A 685 7.00 18.43 -4.64
N GLY A 686 8.03 19.07 -4.06
CA GLY A 686 9.06 18.43 -3.26
C GLY A 686 8.60 18.15 -1.83
N HIS A 687 9.56 18.07 -0.89
CA HIS A 687 9.32 18.18 0.56
C HIS A 687 8.24 17.27 1.17
N GLY A 688 7.94 16.13 0.53
CA GLY A 688 6.91 15.17 0.94
C GLY A 688 5.47 15.52 0.51
N GLN A 689 5.25 16.58 -0.29
CA GLN A 689 3.90 17.09 -0.62
C GLN A 689 3.03 16.02 -1.34
N PHE A 690 3.58 15.34 -2.35
CA PHE A 690 2.87 14.30 -3.12
C PHE A 690 2.52 13.03 -2.32
N ALA A 691 3.20 12.77 -1.21
CA ALA A 691 3.03 11.54 -0.42
C ALA A 691 2.12 11.71 0.81
N ALA A 692 1.39 12.82 0.90
CA ALA A 692 0.70 13.24 2.12
C ALA A 692 -0.73 13.74 1.87
N ASP A 693 -1.73 12.99 2.32
CA ASP A 693 -3.18 13.30 2.24
C ASP A 693 -3.62 14.68 2.79
N TYR A 694 -2.71 15.35 3.49
CA TYR A 694 -2.91 16.64 4.15
C TYR A 694 -2.30 17.83 3.38
N ALA A 695 -1.56 17.56 2.30
CA ALA A 695 -0.82 18.50 1.48
C ALA A 695 -1.50 18.67 0.10
N LEU A 696 -0.86 19.40 -0.83
CA LEU A 696 -1.20 19.41 -2.27
C LEU A 696 0.09 19.56 -3.09
N SER A 697 0.34 18.62 -3.99
CA SER A 697 1.24 18.77 -5.13
C SER A 697 0.52 19.46 -6.30
N ALA A 698 1.09 19.41 -7.52
CA ALA A 698 0.36 19.83 -8.71
C ALA A 698 -0.65 18.79 -9.22
N GLU A 699 -0.39 17.48 -8.98
CA GLU A 699 -1.33 16.40 -9.29
C GLU A 699 -2.64 16.57 -8.49
N ASP A 700 -2.54 16.95 -7.21
CA ASP A 700 -3.69 17.16 -6.30
C ASP A 700 -4.50 18.45 -6.60
N ALA A 701 -4.19 19.13 -7.69
CA ALA A 701 -4.73 20.43 -8.07
C ALA A 701 -5.01 20.57 -9.58
N ALA A 702 -5.15 19.45 -10.32
CA ALA A 702 -5.31 19.46 -11.78
C ALA A 702 -6.54 20.26 -12.24
N TYR A 703 -7.63 20.25 -11.46
CA TYR A 703 -8.83 21.04 -11.73
C TYR A 703 -8.59 22.55 -11.58
N PHE A 704 -7.71 22.96 -10.67
CA PHE A 704 -7.30 24.36 -10.51
C PHE A 704 -6.31 24.80 -11.60
N GLN A 705 -5.43 23.90 -12.06
CA GLN A 705 -4.66 24.08 -13.29
C GLN A 705 -5.59 24.40 -14.47
N ARG A 706 -6.62 23.58 -14.73
CA ARG A 706 -7.58 23.81 -15.83
C ARG A 706 -8.41 25.10 -15.66
N TYR A 707 -8.68 25.55 -14.42
CA TYR A 707 -9.23 26.90 -14.17
C TYR A 707 -8.27 28.02 -14.58
N LEU A 708 -7.02 27.96 -14.12
CA LEU A 708 -5.98 28.96 -14.44
C LEU A 708 -5.65 29.00 -15.94
N GLU A 709 -5.66 27.83 -16.59
CA GLU A 709 -5.41 27.65 -18.01
C GLU A 709 -6.40 28.43 -18.89
N GLY A 710 -7.69 28.48 -18.50
CA GLY A 710 -8.71 29.30 -19.18
C GLY A 710 -8.41 30.82 -19.19
N PHE A 711 -7.52 31.28 -18.31
CA PHE A 711 -7.01 32.66 -18.27
C PHE A 711 -5.61 32.82 -18.90
N ALA A 712 -5.11 31.77 -19.56
CA ALA A 712 -3.73 31.63 -20.03
C ALA A 712 -2.70 31.86 -18.90
N ILE A 713 -2.98 31.29 -17.72
CA ILE A 713 -2.08 31.23 -16.57
C ILE A 713 -1.61 29.79 -16.45
N GLU A 714 -0.32 29.57 -16.71
CA GLU A 714 0.34 28.27 -16.51
C GLU A 714 0.39 27.97 -14.99
N PHE A 715 0.24 26.71 -14.63
CA PHE A 715 0.42 26.18 -13.26
C PHE A 715 1.53 25.13 -13.31
N ASP A 716 2.44 25.14 -12.35
CA ASP A 716 3.64 24.30 -12.38
C ASP A 716 3.97 23.79 -10.97
N GLY A 717 4.24 22.51 -10.77
CA GLY A 717 5.01 22.11 -9.59
C GLY A 717 6.52 22.33 -9.77
N LYS A 718 7.23 22.40 -8.65
CA LYS A 718 8.70 22.50 -8.59
C LYS A 718 9.21 21.83 -7.30
N ASN A 719 10.34 21.14 -7.38
CA ASN A 719 10.87 20.32 -6.28
C ASN A 719 12.06 20.94 -5.55
N ASP A 720 12.93 21.69 -6.22
CA ASP A 720 14.10 22.36 -5.60
C ASP A 720 14.08 23.86 -5.93
N PHE A 721 13.78 24.71 -4.94
CA PHE A 721 13.66 26.16 -5.17
C PHE A 721 15.02 26.90 -5.29
N ASP A 722 16.19 26.28 -5.09
CA ASP A 722 17.53 26.91 -5.16
C ASP A 722 18.20 26.81 -6.55
N ASP A 723 17.69 25.91 -7.38
CA ASP A 723 18.30 25.42 -8.61
C ASP A 723 18.10 26.30 -9.88
N ASP A 724 18.73 25.91 -11.01
CA ASP A 724 18.69 26.62 -12.31
C ASP A 724 17.69 25.94 -13.31
N LEU A 725 16.85 24.99 -12.87
CA LEU A 725 15.90 24.16 -13.66
C LEU A 725 14.43 24.43 -13.27
N GLY A 726 13.49 23.73 -13.91
CA GLY A 726 12.05 23.93 -13.66
C GLY A 726 11.58 25.35 -13.99
N ARG A 727 10.53 25.81 -13.32
CA ARG A 727 10.02 27.18 -13.50
C ARG A 727 10.92 28.23 -12.84
N ASP A 728 11.53 29.11 -13.64
CA ASP A 728 12.21 30.32 -13.15
C ASP A 728 11.22 31.21 -12.37
N LEU A 729 11.42 31.33 -11.05
CA LEU A 729 10.57 32.12 -10.15
C LEU A 729 10.53 33.62 -10.55
N ALA A 730 11.50 34.11 -11.33
CA ALA A 730 11.45 35.46 -11.88
C ALA A 730 10.41 35.63 -13.02
N GLU A 731 9.90 34.52 -13.59
CA GLU A 731 8.79 34.48 -14.56
C GLU A 731 7.44 34.11 -13.90
N ALA A 732 7.42 33.60 -12.66
CA ALA A 732 6.19 33.27 -11.91
C ALA A 732 5.53 34.50 -11.25
N ARG A 733 4.21 34.47 -11.01
CA ARG A 733 3.47 35.46 -10.19
C ARG A 733 3.40 35.08 -8.71
N ALA A 734 3.25 33.78 -8.42
CA ALA A 734 3.10 33.23 -7.08
C ALA A 734 3.91 31.94 -6.90
N VAL A 735 4.22 31.65 -5.64
CA VAL A 735 4.63 30.33 -5.14
C VAL A 735 3.62 29.91 -4.07
N ILE A 736 3.07 28.71 -4.19
CA ILE A 736 2.23 28.04 -3.22
C ILE A 736 3.08 26.99 -2.51
N VAL A 737 3.05 26.96 -1.17
CA VAL A 737 3.67 25.91 -0.36
C VAL A 737 2.62 25.44 0.64
N THR A 738 2.12 24.22 0.49
CA THR A 738 1.31 23.62 1.56
C THR A 738 2.25 23.08 2.65
N ALA A 739 1.73 22.61 3.79
CA ALA A 739 2.57 22.22 4.93
C ALA A 739 3.48 21.04 4.57
N PRO A 740 4.81 21.24 4.46
CA PRO A 740 5.72 20.22 3.97
C PRO A 740 6.14 19.27 5.10
N ASP A 741 6.27 17.98 4.81
CA ASP A 741 6.74 16.99 5.78
C ASP A 741 8.22 17.23 6.15
N ASP A 742 9.03 17.65 5.17
CA ASP A 742 10.44 18.03 5.34
C ASP A 742 10.68 19.55 5.50
N GLU A 743 11.75 19.93 6.21
CA GLU A 743 12.20 21.34 6.30
C GLU A 743 12.87 21.78 4.97
N LEU A 744 12.25 22.74 4.24
CA LEU A 744 12.85 23.38 3.05
C LEU A 744 14.31 23.85 3.28
N GLY A 745 15.16 23.67 2.27
CA GLY A 745 16.57 23.98 2.32
C GLY A 745 16.89 25.46 2.60
N SER A 746 18.00 25.73 3.31
CA SER A 746 18.32 27.11 3.72
C SER A 746 18.74 28.05 2.58
N ASP A 747 19.05 27.50 1.40
CA ASP A 747 19.32 28.28 0.19
C ASP A 747 18.03 28.39 -0.68
N GLU A 748 17.14 27.39 -0.68
CA GLU A 748 15.76 27.44 -1.22
C GLU A 748 14.88 28.50 -0.54
N VAL A 749 14.83 28.51 0.79
CA VAL A 749 14.13 29.54 1.58
C VAL A 749 14.68 30.94 1.22
N ALA A 750 15.96 31.05 0.85
CA ALA A 750 16.56 32.30 0.41
C ALA A 750 16.16 32.67 -1.04
N ALA A 751 15.86 31.71 -1.90
CA ALA A 751 15.28 31.95 -3.22
C ALA A 751 13.82 32.44 -3.12
N ILE A 752 13.01 31.82 -2.25
CA ILE A 752 11.64 32.28 -1.95
C ILE A 752 11.67 33.66 -1.27
N GLU A 753 12.65 33.95 -0.39
CA GLU A 753 12.87 35.30 0.17
C GLU A 753 13.14 36.35 -0.93
N ASP A 754 14.06 36.08 -1.88
CA ASP A 754 14.41 37.04 -2.95
C ASP A 754 13.24 37.19 -3.96
N PHE A 755 12.50 36.12 -4.27
CA PHE A 755 11.26 36.14 -5.09
C PHE A 755 10.18 37.04 -4.47
N ARG A 756 9.91 36.85 -3.18
CA ARG A 756 9.02 37.66 -2.35
C ARG A 756 9.45 39.13 -2.33
N ASP A 757 10.74 39.41 -2.12
CA ASP A 757 11.30 40.78 -2.08
C ASP A 757 11.22 41.52 -3.43
N ASP A 758 11.34 40.81 -4.56
CA ASP A 758 11.11 41.37 -5.91
C ASP A 758 9.61 41.38 -6.33
N GLY A 759 8.70 40.98 -5.43
CA GLY A 759 7.26 41.26 -5.53
C GLY A 759 6.36 40.08 -5.93
N GLY A 760 6.85 38.84 -5.81
CA GLY A 760 6.01 37.65 -5.91
C GLY A 760 5.09 37.48 -4.71
N ALA A 761 3.96 36.80 -4.89
CA ALA A 761 3.10 36.36 -3.79
C ALA A 761 3.55 34.99 -3.26
N VAL A 762 3.63 34.82 -1.94
CA VAL A 762 3.79 33.50 -1.33
C VAL A 762 2.51 33.11 -0.61
N ILE A 763 1.87 32.04 -1.07
CA ILE A 763 0.67 31.47 -0.45
C ILE A 763 1.10 30.25 0.35
N LEU A 764 0.84 30.27 1.66
CA LEU A 764 1.07 29.14 2.54
C LEU A 764 -0.27 28.46 2.83
N ALA A 765 -0.33 27.12 2.86
CA ALA A 765 -1.56 26.39 3.18
C ALA A 765 -1.31 25.34 4.29
N SER A 766 -2.06 25.41 5.39
CA SER A 766 -1.82 24.53 6.54
C SER A 766 -2.39 23.13 6.34
N ALA A 767 -1.59 22.09 6.62
CA ALA A 767 -2.11 20.76 6.91
C ALA A 767 -3.10 20.80 8.08
N GLY A 768 -4.18 20.04 7.97
CA GLY A 768 -5.33 20.18 8.86
C GLY A 768 -5.15 19.61 10.25
N ALA A 769 -5.51 20.38 11.29
CA ALA A 769 -5.26 20.07 12.70
C ALA A 769 -6.14 18.94 13.30
N GLY A 770 -6.61 18.00 12.46
CA GLY A 770 -7.28 16.76 12.85
C GLY A 770 -6.34 15.54 12.90
N THR A 771 -5.31 15.49 12.06
CA THR A 771 -4.27 14.44 12.08
C THR A 771 -3.20 14.77 13.12
N ASP A 772 -2.84 13.81 13.98
CA ASP A 772 -1.73 13.96 14.93
C ASP A 772 -0.37 13.94 14.17
N ASP A 773 -0.33 13.30 13.00
CA ASP A 773 0.88 13.02 12.21
C ASP A 773 1.39 14.25 11.47
N ALA A 774 0.51 15.07 10.88
CA ALA A 774 0.86 16.33 10.22
C ALA A 774 1.25 17.47 11.21
N ALA A 775 1.56 17.13 12.47
CA ALA A 775 1.95 18.10 13.50
C ALA A 775 3.31 18.74 13.22
N ASP A 776 4.30 17.95 12.78
CA ASP A 776 5.63 18.47 12.48
C ASP A 776 5.62 19.27 11.15
N ALA A 777 4.85 18.85 10.13
CA ALA A 777 4.63 19.61 8.89
C ALA A 777 4.02 21.01 9.12
N ARG A 778 3.12 21.15 10.11
CA ARG A 778 2.62 22.47 10.54
C ARG A 778 3.72 23.33 11.19
N ASP A 779 4.59 22.75 12.01
CA ASP A 779 5.72 23.47 12.61
C ASP A 779 6.75 23.87 11.53
N ASN A 780 6.94 23.07 10.47
CA ASN A 780 7.74 23.41 9.29
C ASN A 780 7.16 24.62 8.54
N LEU A 781 5.85 24.63 8.24
CA LEU A 781 5.18 25.76 7.58
C LEU A 781 5.23 27.05 8.44
N ASP A 782 5.06 26.93 9.75
CA ASP A 782 5.18 28.04 10.72
C ASP A 782 6.63 28.56 10.86
N ALA A 783 7.62 27.73 10.54
CA ALA A 783 9.04 28.07 10.43
C ALA A 783 9.34 28.78 9.10
N LEU A 784 8.86 28.27 7.96
CA LEU A 784 8.94 28.93 6.65
C LEU A 784 8.29 30.33 6.73
N ALA A 785 7.10 30.45 7.31
CA ALA A 785 6.46 31.73 7.59
C ALA A 785 7.33 32.66 8.48
N ALA A 786 8.17 32.12 9.36
CA ALA A 786 9.08 32.87 10.22
C ALA A 786 10.24 33.51 9.46
N ASP A 787 10.91 32.72 8.64
CA ASP A 787 12.08 33.17 7.89
C ASP A 787 11.67 33.99 6.65
N LEU A 788 10.48 33.74 6.09
CA LEU A 788 9.79 34.67 5.18
C LEU A 788 9.36 35.99 5.85
N GLY A 789 9.59 36.16 7.16
CA GLY A 789 9.38 37.42 7.89
C GLY A 789 7.93 37.73 8.27
N SER A 790 7.01 36.81 8.00
CA SER A 790 5.58 36.90 8.33
C SER A 790 5.32 36.61 9.81
N ASP A 791 4.35 37.30 10.40
CA ASP A 791 3.87 37.00 11.75
C ASP A 791 2.68 36.03 11.78
N LEU A 792 2.12 35.65 10.62
CA LEU A 792 1.01 34.68 10.46
C LEU A 792 1.42 33.29 10.94
N ARG A 793 0.53 32.58 11.64
CA ARG A 793 0.79 31.22 12.16
C ARG A 793 -0.45 30.34 12.11
N THR A 794 -0.27 29.04 11.98
CA THR A 794 -1.34 28.04 12.18
C THR A 794 -1.80 28.05 13.65
N GLY A 795 -3.07 27.70 13.88
CA GLY A 795 -3.76 27.81 15.16
C GLY A 795 -4.50 26.53 15.57
N ASP A 796 -5.48 26.68 16.47
CA ASP A 796 -6.35 25.56 16.88
C ASP A 796 -7.25 25.13 15.70
N ALA A 797 -7.62 23.84 15.65
CA ALA A 797 -8.58 23.29 14.67
C ALA A 797 -9.95 24.01 14.70
N VAL A 798 -10.58 24.16 13.53
CA VAL A 798 -11.89 24.80 13.34
C VAL A 798 -12.87 23.76 12.80
N THR A 799 -13.97 23.54 13.53
CA THR A 799 -15.02 22.61 13.14
C THR A 799 -16.41 23.25 13.22
N ASP A 800 -17.29 22.93 12.26
CA ASP A 800 -18.69 23.38 12.24
C ASP A 800 -19.64 22.22 11.95
N GLU A 801 -20.59 21.95 12.86
CA GLU A 801 -21.60 20.88 12.72
C GLU A 801 -22.89 21.32 11.98
N GLU A 802 -23.03 22.60 11.60
CA GLU A 802 -24.17 23.13 10.84
C GLU A 802 -23.80 23.57 9.40
N ASN A 803 -22.54 23.91 9.11
CA ASN A 803 -22.06 24.37 7.79
C ASN A 803 -20.73 23.66 7.37
N ASN A 804 -20.83 22.56 6.61
CA ASN A 804 -19.68 21.75 6.17
C ASN A 804 -19.99 20.90 4.91
N LEU A 805 -18.95 20.30 4.33
CA LEU A 805 -19.00 19.30 3.24
C LEU A 805 -18.23 18.04 3.68
N GLY A 806 -18.81 16.85 3.51
CA GLY A 806 -18.25 15.57 4.01
C GLY A 806 -18.40 15.42 5.53
N GLY A 807 -17.73 16.27 6.31
CA GLY A 807 -17.75 16.21 7.77
C GLY A 807 -17.33 17.53 8.45
N PRO A 808 -17.52 17.65 9.78
CA PRO A 808 -17.47 18.93 10.49
C PRO A 808 -16.09 19.58 10.53
N GLU A 809 -15.02 18.82 10.28
CA GLU A 809 -13.64 19.25 10.06
C GLU A 809 -13.42 20.03 8.75
N ASN A 810 -14.37 19.99 7.81
CA ASN A 810 -14.28 20.68 6.53
C ASN A 810 -15.37 21.78 6.42
N PRO A 811 -15.27 22.88 7.20
CA PRO A 811 -16.30 23.90 7.27
C PRO A 811 -16.49 24.67 5.95
N THR A 812 -17.74 25.05 5.70
CA THR A 812 -18.10 26.02 4.65
C THR A 812 -18.46 27.36 5.27
N THR A 813 -18.29 28.48 4.55
CA THR A 813 -18.62 29.80 5.09
C THR A 813 -18.92 30.88 4.06
N THR A 814 -19.73 31.85 4.49
CA THR A 814 -20.11 33.07 3.79
C THR A 814 -19.59 34.34 4.51
N ASN A 815 -18.76 34.19 5.54
CA ASN A 815 -18.33 35.27 6.45
C ASN A 815 -17.09 36.03 5.91
N PHE A 816 -17.30 36.75 4.81
CA PHE A 816 -16.27 37.47 4.06
C PHE A 816 -16.14 38.96 4.45
N ASP A 817 -14.91 39.47 4.64
CA ASP A 817 -14.68 40.92 4.77
C ASP A 817 -14.55 41.60 3.39
N THR A 818 -15.68 42.10 2.89
CA THR A 818 -15.80 42.87 1.64
C THR A 818 -15.10 44.24 1.61
N ASP A 819 -14.30 44.63 2.63
CA ASP A 819 -13.25 45.66 2.44
C ASP A 819 -12.02 45.08 1.69
N PHE A 820 -11.93 43.75 1.49
CA PHE A 820 -11.05 43.05 0.51
C PHE A 820 -11.80 42.78 -0.81
N ASP A 821 -11.08 42.86 -1.94
CA ASP A 821 -11.62 42.74 -3.31
C ASP A 821 -11.29 41.35 -3.89
N LEU A 822 -11.80 40.28 -3.25
CA LEU A 822 -11.41 38.87 -3.51
C LEU A 822 -12.55 37.95 -3.99
N PHE A 823 -13.77 38.48 -4.07
CA PHE A 823 -15.00 37.68 -4.12
C PHE A 823 -15.82 37.91 -5.41
N GLY A 824 -15.27 38.65 -6.38
CA GLY A 824 -15.83 38.76 -7.73
C GLY A 824 -15.19 37.73 -8.67
N ALA A 825 -15.88 37.41 -9.77
CA ALA A 825 -15.29 36.66 -10.87
C ALA A 825 -13.99 37.34 -11.36
N TYR A 826 -12.95 36.54 -11.59
CA TYR A 826 -11.59 37.02 -11.87
C TYR A 826 -11.51 37.69 -13.25
N GLY A 827 -12.23 37.17 -14.26
CA GLY A 827 -12.27 37.72 -15.62
C GLY A 827 -12.86 39.13 -15.77
N ASP A 828 -13.60 39.63 -14.76
CA ASP A 828 -14.23 40.95 -14.77
C ASP A 828 -13.30 42.09 -14.22
N GLY A 829 -12.05 41.78 -13.85
CA GLY A 829 -11.12 42.67 -13.14
C GLY A 829 -10.37 43.74 -13.95
N ASP A 830 -10.93 44.95 -14.10
CA ASP A 830 -10.35 46.26 -14.54
C ASP A 830 -9.22 46.30 -15.62
N ASP A 831 -9.03 45.30 -16.49
CA ASP A 831 -8.33 45.57 -17.75
C ASP A 831 -9.20 46.44 -18.68
N GLY A 832 -8.60 47.46 -19.29
CA GLY A 832 -9.28 48.69 -19.71
C GLY A 832 -10.14 48.61 -20.98
N GLY A 833 -11.07 47.65 -21.06
CA GLY A 833 -11.59 47.03 -22.29
C GLY A 833 -13.01 47.36 -22.80
N ASP A 834 -13.68 48.42 -22.34
CA ASP A 834 -14.96 48.94 -22.92
C ASP A 834 -16.16 47.95 -22.92
N GLY A 835 -16.25 47.07 -21.92
CA GLY A 835 -17.49 46.46 -21.41
C GLY A 835 -18.18 45.43 -22.31
N GLY A 836 -17.89 44.14 -22.06
CA GLY A 836 -18.91 43.10 -22.24
C GLY A 836 -20.06 43.33 -21.25
N SER A 837 -21.29 43.05 -21.67
CA SER A 837 -22.42 42.93 -20.75
C SER A 837 -22.68 41.46 -20.55
N SER A 838 -22.78 41.00 -19.31
CA SER A 838 -23.52 39.77 -19.05
C SER A 838 -24.92 39.90 -19.66
N VAL A 839 -25.45 38.80 -20.19
CA VAL A 839 -26.75 38.77 -20.88
C VAL A 839 -27.69 37.93 -20.04
N ASP A 840 -28.32 38.60 -19.08
CA ASP A 840 -29.31 38.05 -18.14
C ASP A 840 -30.61 37.62 -18.86
N LEU A 841 -30.52 36.63 -19.75
CA LEU A 841 -31.63 36.06 -20.50
C LEU A 841 -32.04 34.73 -19.85
N ALA A 842 -33.33 34.41 -19.81
CA ALA A 842 -33.82 33.14 -19.27
C ALA A 842 -35.15 32.72 -19.90
N VAL A 843 -35.52 31.45 -19.81
CA VAL A 843 -36.83 30.96 -20.28
C VAL A 843 -37.97 31.45 -19.36
N ASP A 844 -38.97 32.11 -19.95
CA ASP A 844 -40.20 32.63 -19.30
C ASP A 844 -41.34 31.59 -19.40
N GLU A 845 -41.48 30.95 -20.57
CA GLU A 845 -42.45 29.88 -20.82
C GLU A 845 -42.01 29.04 -22.05
N LEU A 846 -42.28 27.73 -22.00
CA LEU A 846 -42.06 26.77 -23.09
C LEU A 846 -43.30 25.89 -23.27
N VAL A 847 -43.68 25.62 -24.53
CA VAL A 847 -44.88 24.83 -24.88
C VAL A 847 -44.55 23.82 -25.99
N ALA A 848 -44.12 22.62 -25.57
CA ALA A 848 -43.79 21.49 -26.45
C ALA A 848 -45.01 20.67 -26.94
N ASP A 849 -46.06 20.48 -26.13
CA ASP A 849 -47.29 19.74 -26.53
C ASP A 849 -48.57 20.61 -26.50
N PRO A 850 -48.73 21.59 -27.41
CA PRO A 850 -49.97 22.36 -27.52
C PRO A 850 -51.20 21.51 -27.88
N GLU A 851 -52.37 21.85 -27.31
CA GLU A 851 -53.69 21.25 -27.66
C GLU A 851 -54.14 21.50 -29.12
N GLY A 852 -53.37 22.26 -29.91
CA GLY A 852 -53.75 22.86 -31.19
C GLY A 852 -53.07 22.24 -32.41
N ASP A 853 -52.35 23.04 -33.18
CA ASP A 853 -51.44 22.57 -34.24
C ASP A 853 -50.01 22.54 -33.70
N GLN A 854 -49.39 21.36 -33.74
CA GLN A 854 -48.05 21.07 -33.21
C GLN A 854 -46.90 21.79 -33.96
N THR A 855 -47.21 22.82 -34.76
CA THR A 855 -46.21 23.76 -35.29
C THR A 855 -46.70 25.22 -35.23
N GLU A 856 -48.00 25.52 -35.41
CA GLU A 856 -48.51 26.90 -35.28
C GLU A 856 -48.70 27.36 -33.82
N ASP A 857 -48.83 26.43 -32.85
CA ASP A 857 -49.06 26.72 -31.43
C ASP A 857 -47.87 26.31 -30.50
N GLU A 858 -46.76 25.80 -31.05
CA GLU A 858 -45.54 25.39 -30.33
C GLU A 858 -44.53 26.57 -30.25
N TYR A 859 -43.99 26.86 -29.07
CA TYR A 859 -43.05 27.97 -28.86
C TYR A 859 -42.17 27.83 -27.61
N VAL A 860 -41.04 28.54 -27.63
CA VAL A 860 -40.29 28.97 -26.45
C VAL A 860 -40.38 30.50 -26.31
N SER A 861 -40.25 31.03 -25.10
CA SER A 861 -40.13 32.47 -24.88
C SER A 861 -39.11 32.80 -23.80
N PHE A 862 -38.32 33.84 -24.04
CA PHE A 862 -37.22 34.27 -23.19
C PHE A 862 -37.49 35.65 -22.61
N VAL A 863 -37.20 35.85 -21.33
CA VAL A 863 -37.27 37.14 -20.62
C VAL A 863 -35.87 37.66 -20.33
N ASN A 864 -35.65 38.95 -20.59
CA ASN A 864 -34.48 39.66 -20.07
C ASN A 864 -34.74 40.00 -18.59
N GLN A 865 -33.99 39.39 -17.68
CA GLN A 865 -34.08 39.61 -16.23
C GLN A 865 -33.22 40.79 -15.74
N GLY A 866 -32.22 41.20 -16.52
CA GLY A 866 -31.25 42.23 -16.17
C GLY A 866 -31.73 43.67 -16.31
N ASP A 867 -30.86 44.61 -15.94
CA ASP A 867 -31.14 46.07 -15.91
C ASP A 867 -30.74 46.81 -17.21
N GLU A 868 -30.09 46.15 -18.19
CA GLU A 868 -29.67 46.67 -19.50
C GLU A 868 -30.45 46.04 -20.68
N THR A 869 -30.47 46.67 -21.87
CA THR A 869 -31.19 46.15 -23.07
C THR A 869 -30.29 45.19 -23.87
N VAL A 870 -30.64 43.90 -23.90
CA VAL A 870 -29.95 42.85 -24.68
C VAL A 870 -30.22 43.02 -26.18
N ASP A 871 -29.21 42.89 -27.04
CA ASP A 871 -29.37 42.87 -28.51
C ASP A 871 -29.07 41.47 -29.07
N LEU A 872 -30.08 40.81 -29.64
CA LEU A 872 -30.03 39.40 -30.05
C LEU A 872 -29.58 39.21 -31.52
N ASP A 873 -29.05 40.23 -32.22
CA ASP A 873 -28.62 40.11 -33.62
C ASP A 873 -27.40 39.18 -33.76
N GLY A 874 -27.65 37.90 -34.05
CA GLY A 874 -26.63 36.86 -34.19
C GLY A 874 -26.72 35.72 -33.15
N TYR A 875 -27.50 35.87 -32.08
CA TYR A 875 -27.74 34.80 -31.12
C TYR A 875 -28.46 33.61 -31.79
N VAL A 876 -28.09 32.40 -31.40
CA VAL A 876 -28.66 31.14 -31.89
C VAL A 876 -29.46 30.46 -30.79
N VAL A 877 -30.54 29.78 -31.13
CA VAL A 877 -31.33 28.91 -30.24
C VAL A 877 -31.33 27.51 -30.84
N ASP A 878 -30.94 26.51 -30.07
CA ASP A 878 -30.82 25.11 -30.50
C ASP A 878 -31.57 24.14 -29.58
N ASP A 879 -31.77 22.91 -30.06
CA ASP A 879 -32.30 21.76 -29.30
C ASP A 879 -31.23 20.66 -29.16
N GLU A 880 -31.53 19.58 -28.42
CA GLU A 880 -30.62 18.43 -28.18
C GLU A 880 -30.15 17.71 -29.48
N VAL A 881 -30.65 18.11 -30.66
CA VAL A 881 -30.38 17.46 -31.96
C VAL A 881 -30.17 18.46 -33.13
N ASP A 882 -29.41 19.54 -32.86
CA ASP A 882 -28.91 20.54 -33.82
C ASP A 882 -30.00 21.30 -34.62
N ASN A 883 -31.19 21.52 -34.05
CA ASN A 883 -32.17 22.40 -34.69
C ASN A 883 -31.95 23.86 -34.30
N SER A 884 -31.23 24.60 -35.14
CA SER A 884 -30.87 26.00 -34.90
C SER A 884 -31.86 27.06 -35.43
N TYR A 885 -32.07 28.12 -34.64
CA TYR A 885 -32.68 29.40 -35.03
C TYR A 885 -31.75 30.56 -34.71
N THR A 886 -31.27 31.30 -35.73
CA THR A 886 -30.52 32.54 -35.51
C THR A 886 -31.46 33.76 -35.48
N PHE A 887 -31.48 34.49 -34.35
CA PHE A 887 -32.12 35.80 -34.24
C PHE A 887 -31.44 36.83 -35.15
N SER A 888 -32.19 37.82 -35.65
CA SER A 888 -31.58 38.99 -36.30
C SER A 888 -32.40 40.27 -36.16
N GLY A 889 -31.75 41.34 -35.69
CA GLY A 889 -32.33 42.67 -35.52
C GLY A 889 -33.44 42.76 -34.46
N ILE A 890 -33.39 41.90 -33.44
CA ILE A 890 -34.28 41.88 -32.28
C ILE A 890 -33.49 42.30 -31.05
N SER A 891 -34.06 43.15 -30.20
CA SER A 891 -33.44 43.57 -28.93
C SER A 891 -34.51 43.60 -27.84
N VAL A 892 -34.16 43.19 -26.61
CA VAL A 892 -35.09 42.94 -25.51
C VAL A 892 -34.79 43.89 -24.35
N ASP A 893 -35.71 44.82 -24.08
CA ASP A 893 -35.60 45.75 -22.94
C ASP A 893 -35.70 45.01 -21.58
N PRO A 894 -35.12 45.56 -20.49
CA PRO A 894 -35.24 45.05 -19.12
C PRO A 894 -36.66 44.64 -18.72
N GLY A 895 -36.85 43.38 -18.32
CA GLY A 895 -38.14 42.81 -17.93
C GLY A 895 -39.15 42.66 -19.08
N ALA A 896 -38.68 42.61 -20.33
CA ALA A 896 -39.49 42.25 -21.50
C ALA A 896 -39.22 40.81 -21.96
N THR A 897 -40.21 40.22 -22.65
CA THR A 897 -40.17 38.85 -23.18
C THR A 897 -40.16 38.86 -24.71
N ILE A 898 -39.39 37.95 -25.33
CA ILE A 898 -39.42 37.62 -26.76
C ILE A 898 -39.91 36.17 -26.95
N THR A 899 -40.85 35.93 -27.87
CA THR A 899 -41.37 34.56 -28.15
C THR A 899 -40.89 34.06 -29.52
N LEU A 900 -40.32 32.84 -29.57
CA LEU A 900 -39.96 32.11 -30.79
C LEU A 900 -40.95 30.97 -31.03
N TYR A 901 -41.79 31.10 -32.06
CA TYR A 901 -42.69 30.04 -32.53
C TYR A 901 -42.01 29.19 -33.62
N THR A 902 -42.16 27.87 -33.55
CA THR A 902 -41.62 26.95 -34.57
C THR A 902 -42.27 27.12 -35.95
N GLY A 903 -43.57 27.45 -35.98
CA GLY A 903 -44.36 27.57 -37.21
C GLY A 903 -44.09 28.82 -38.05
N THR A 904 -45.00 29.11 -38.99
CA THR A 904 -44.86 30.25 -39.92
C THR A 904 -45.76 31.43 -39.53
N GLY A 905 -45.20 32.64 -39.40
CA GLY A 905 -45.94 33.88 -39.14
C GLY A 905 -45.41 35.10 -39.91
N ASP A 906 -45.68 36.29 -39.36
CA ASP A 906 -45.10 37.59 -39.76
C ASP A 906 -44.46 38.17 -38.48
N ASP A 907 -43.13 38.39 -38.45
CA ASP A 907 -42.40 38.77 -37.24
C ASP A 907 -42.74 40.19 -36.69
N THR A 908 -42.60 40.37 -35.38
CA THR A 908 -42.84 41.62 -34.65
C THR A 908 -41.65 42.00 -33.74
N GLU A 909 -41.80 43.06 -32.94
CA GLU A 909 -40.79 43.52 -31.96
C GLU A 909 -40.73 42.60 -30.72
N ASP A 910 -41.72 41.71 -30.56
CA ASP A 910 -42.00 40.87 -29.39
C ASP A 910 -42.29 39.38 -29.76
N THR A 911 -42.23 39.00 -31.04
CA THR A 911 -42.49 37.62 -31.50
C THR A 911 -41.81 37.33 -32.85
N VAL A 912 -41.14 36.20 -32.97
CA VAL A 912 -40.47 35.72 -34.19
C VAL A 912 -40.90 34.30 -34.58
N TYR A 913 -40.73 33.95 -35.86
CA TYR A 913 -41.18 32.69 -36.43
C TYR A 913 -40.06 31.93 -37.16
N TRP A 914 -39.76 30.72 -36.70
CA TRP A 914 -38.75 29.82 -37.28
C TRP A 914 -39.12 29.35 -38.69
N GLY A 915 -40.42 29.26 -38.98
CA GLY A 915 -40.94 28.88 -40.29
C GLY A 915 -40.80 27.40 -40.63
N ARG A 916 -40.61 26.53 -39.63
CA ARG A 916 -40.50 25.07 -39.79
C ARG A 916 -41.87 24.45 -40.10
N GLY A 917 -41.83 23.19 -40.54
CA GLY A 917 -43.00 22.41 -40.96
C GLY A 917 -43.16 21.09 -40.21
N SER A 918 -42.47 20.98 -39.08
CA SER A 918 -42.45 19.90 -38.10
C SER A 918 -42.14 20.52 -36.73
N PRO A 919 -42.53 19.87 -35.62
CA PRO A 919 -42.13 20.28 -34.27
C PRO A 919 -40.60 20.42 -34.12
N VAL A 920 -40.20 21.01 -33.01
CA VAL A 920 -38.83 21.02 -32.48
C VAL A 920 -38.88 20.35 -31.12
N TRP A 921 -39.36 21.09 -30.12
CA TRP A 921 -39.38 20.75 -28.70
C TRP A 921 -40.08 19.42 -28.42
N ASN A 922 -39.32 18.42 -28.01
CA ASN A 922 -39.80 17.06 -27.78
C ASN A 922 -40.77 16.99 -26.58
N ASN A 923 -41.92 16.34 -26.78
CA ASN A 923 -42.92 16.06 -25.74
C ASN A 923 -42.41 15.14 -24.59
N GLY A 924 -41.22 14.57 -24.72
CA GLY A 924 -40.63 13.61 -23.78
C GLY A 924 -39.62 14.18 -22.80
N GLY A 925 -39.29 15.47 -22.91
CA GLY A 925 -38.04 16.07 -22.43
C GLY A 925 -37.11 16.36 -23.61
N ASP A 926 -36.38 17.48 -23.52
CA ASP A 926 -35.46 18.08 -24.49
C ASP A 926 -34.69 19.18 -23.73
N THR A 927 -33.64 19.76 -24.32
CA THR A 927 -32.92 20.91 -23.74
C THR A 927 -32.92 22.09 -24.71
N VAL A 928 -33.27 23.28 -24.23
CA VAL A 928 -33.16 24.54 -24.99
C VAL A 928 -31.81 25.18 -24.69
N PHE A 929 -30.96 25.30 -25.71
CA PHE A 929 -29.71 26.06 -25.64
C PHE A 929 -29.90 27.44 -26.31
N VAL A 930 -29.26 28.48 -25.78
CA VAL A 930 -29.14 29.79 -26.45
C VAL A 930 -27.69 30.24 -26.42
N THR A 931 -27.08 30.38 -27.60
CA THR A 931 -25.65 30.69 -27.75
C THR A 931 -25.45 32.06 -28.39
N GLY A 932 -24.49 32.83 -27.88
CA GLY A 932 -24.14 34.15 -28.38
C GLY A 932 -23.39 34.14 -29.73
N PRO A 933 -23.24 35.31 -30.36
CA PRO A 933 -22.48 35.47 -31.61
C PRO A 933 -20.95 35.38 -31.43
N ASP A 934 -20.50 35.29 -30.18
CA ASP A 934 -19.15 34.99 -29.69
C ASP A 934 -18.90 33.47 -29.58
N GLY A 935 -19.89 32.71 -29.15
CA GLY A 935 -19.84 31.26 -28.92
C GLY A 935 -20.35 30.83 -27.54
N ASN A 936 -20.63 31.78 -26.65
CA ASN A 936 -20.98 31.51 -25.25
C ASN A 936 -22.45 31.10 -25.08
N THR A 937 -22.73 30.01 -24.37
CA THR A 937 -24.11 29.63 -24.02
C THR A 937 -24.61 30.52 -22.88
N VAL A 938 -25.66 31.32 -23.14
CA VAL A 938 -26.27 32.26 -22.19
C VAL A 938 -27.61 31.77 -21.62
N VAL A 939 -28.13 30.65 -22.13
CA VAL A 939 -29.27 29.93 -21.54
C VAL A 939 -29.10 28.44 -21.82
N GLU A 940 -29.20 27.63 -20.78
CA GLU A 940 -29.52 26.21 -20.89
C GLU A 940 -30.82 25.91 -20.10
N TYR A 941 -31.70 25.07 -20.64
CA TYR A 941 -32.99 24.78 -20.01
C TYR A 941 -33.60 23.42 -20.45
N GLY A 942 -33.45 22.40 -19.62
CA GLY A 942 -34.20 21.12 -19.71
C GLY A 942 -35.58 21.17 -19.01
N TYR A 943 -36.54 20.32 -19.42
CA TYR A 943 -37.95 20.44 -18.99
C TYR A 943 -38.81 19.15 -18.98
#